data_AF-A0A1E3Q7B4-F1
#
_entry.id   AF-A0A1E3Q7B4-F1
#
_cell.length_a   1.000
_cell.length_b   1.000
_cell.length_c   1.000
_cell.angle_alpha   90.00
_cell.angle_beta   90.00
_cell.angle_gamma   90.00
#
_symmetry.space_group_name_H-M   'P 1'
#
loop_
_entity.id
_entity.type
_entity.pdbx_description
1 polymer ?
#
loop_
_entity_poly.entity_id
_entity_poly.type
_entity_poly.pdbx_seq_one_letter_code
_entity_poly.pdbx_strand_id
1 'polypeptide(L)'
;METNCKMQMRRAVVTGLLAYQSLGAIYGDIGTSPLYVYTSIFPTMIPTEHQTLGAASCIFWAFTIVVMVKYCIVVLFLGPNNGEGGQVALYAKLARTLHVGPRGVVLPGEMEVDDTLLLSKSVTHDSQISRMRYQMTGWFHEKALPKILMALCFFGCSLVLSDGLLTPTTSVLSAIGGIAVAAPSLNDAVLPISCGVLILLFLSQRFGSGKLSNIFAPIVLIWLLAIAIVGIINITKHPAVFKALSPKFAIDFLREQGGVDTLGGVMLAMTGVEAMFADVGHFGRLPIQLSLSCIVYPSLMLAYLGQAAYLILHPSSISNVFYLSVPGGVNTPQYWVMFVLATLATVIASQALILGVFSILRQMIHIDCFPAFRVRHTSSRVFGQVYIPVVNYILMVGVVLTTIGFRNSNNVTAAYGLGIAMDFFVTTTLITLCLVYVYRVSWYLYIPFFLAFGTLDMCFVIAGVRKIPHGAWFPLVVAVVMTCFITFWRWARSLKVDNEYDSRVRVGAVFEGLEKNVERNAETFLLGRVATTASLFKDADIDQNMVPLKDMVHRIPDDRPTKSRTESSPAPSEAALRLRSDPPIEVARMPHIVALVHSNVTQTLHSPNTVPHILTRLLNVFPGLPEYIVLIGSRVSDKPFIADESRVNVHAMRNMPGFYRCVVRSGFMDSGNLNDTLVREILRLIGAEGVKGVCHVIENERVCARRQAFVGPLRFLWRGAESLRAFGIEQVFSPLDRVFERKHIEEADKDGSGFDVRVLYVGAIVRL
;
A
#
# COMPACT_ATOMS: atom_id res chain seq x y z
N MET A 1 -32.87 -16.71 20.61
CA MET A 1 -33.31 -15.32 20.38
C MET A 1 -32.47 -14.33 21.19
N GLU A 2 -32.27 -14.58 22.49
CA GLU A 2 -31.46 -13.74 23.38
C GLU A 2 -29.97 -13.61 22.98
N THR A 3 -29.36 -14.68 22.46
CA THR A 3 -27.96 -14.68 21.96
C THR A 3 -27.79 -13.83 20.69
N ASN A 4 -28.81 -13.82 19.81
CA ASN A 4 -28.83 -12.96 18.62
C ASN A 4 -29.05 -11.49 19.00
N CYS A 5 -29.91 -11.22 19.99
CA CYS A 5 -30.11 -9.88 20.53
C CYS A 5 -28.83 -9.33 21.19
N LYS A 6 -28.16 -10.12 22.04
CA LYS A 6 -26.86 -9.75 22.65
C LYS A 6 -25.76 -9.55 21.61
N MET A 7 -25.72 -10.36 20.54
CA MET A 7 -24.78 -10.16 19.42
C MET A 7 -25.10 -8.90 18.60
N GLN A 8 -26.38 -8.63 18.31
CA GLN A 8 -26.79 -7.42 17.61
C GLN A 8 -26.50 -6.15 18.43
N MET A 9 -26.76 -6.19 19.75
CA MET A 9 -26.47 -5.07 20.64
C MET A 9 -24.96 -4.83 20.76
N ARG A 10 -24.14 -5.90 20.86
CA ARG A 10 -22.67 -5.76 20.79
C ARG A 10 -22.20 -5.15 19.47
N ARG A 11 -22.77 -5.57 18.33
CA ARG A 11 -22.44 -4.98 17.02
C ARG A 11 -22.84 -3.51 16.92
N ALA A 12 -24.02 -3.14 17.44
CA ALA A 12 -24.49 -1.76 17.47
C ALA A 12 -23.61 -0.86 18.34
N VAL A 13 -23.23 -1.32 19.53
CA VAL A 13 -22.32 -0.59 20.43
C VAL A 13 -20.94 -0.41 19.80
N VAL A 14 -20.38 -1.47 19.19
CA VAL A 14 -19.09 -1.38 18.48
C VAL A 14 -19.16 -0.42 17.31
N THR A 15 -20.26 -0.44 16.54
CA THR A 15 -20.49 0.49 15.43
C THR A 15 -20.59 1.94 15.92
N GLY A 16 -21.31 2.19 17.02
CA GLY A 16 -21.40 3.52 17.63
C GLY A 16 -20.05 4.03 18.13
N LEU A 17 -19.23 3.15 18.74
CA LEU A 17 -17.89 3.49 19.18
C LEU A 17 -16.97 3.83 18.00
N LEU A 18 -17.02 3.05 16.92
CA LEU A 18 -16.28 3.34 15.68
C LEU A 18 -16.74 4.64 15.03
N ALA A 19 -18.05 4.93 15.07
CA ALA A 19 -18.60 6.19 14.55
C ALA A 19 -18.07 7.38 15.35
N TYR A 20 -18.02 7.26 16.67
CA TYR A 20 -17.41 8.27 17.54
C TYR A 20 -15.91 8.45 17.27
N GLN A 21 -15.15 7.35 17.13
CA GLN A 21 -13.72 7.43 16.81
C GLN A 21 -13.45 8.05 15.43
N SER A 22 -14.32 7.78 14.45
CA SER A 22 -14.23 8.36 13.11
C SER A 22 -14.34 9.89 13.12
N LEU A 23 -15.00 10.48 14.15
CA LEU A 23 -15.07 11.93 14.30
C LEU A 23 -13.70 12.57 14.40
N GLY A 24 -12.82 11.99 15.23
CA GLY A 24 -11.49 12.51 15.48
C GLY A 24 -10.47 12.22 14.37
N ALA A 25 -10.81 11.34 13.43
CA ALA A 25 -9.87 10.87 12.40
C ALA A 25 -10.23 11.34 11.00
N ILE A 26 -11.50 11.56 10.68
CA ILE A 26 -11.94 11.85 9.29
C ILE A 26 -12.40 13.30 9.14
N TYR A 27 -13.24 13.78 10.06
CA TYR A 27 -13.98 15.03 9.82
C TYR A 27 -13.26 16.29 10.29
N GLY A 28 -11.97 16.21 10.62
CA GLY A 28 -11.19 17.41 10.90
C GLY A 28 -11.13 18.32 9.68
N ASP A 29 -10.87 17.77 8.49
CA ASP A 29 -10.75 18.55 7.24
C ASP A 29 -12.05 19.27 6.88
N ILE A 30 -13.11 18.51 6.61
CA ILE A 30 -14.44 19.05 6.30
C ILE A 30 -15.02 19.91 7.43
N GLY A 31 -14.62 19.63 8.69
CA GLY A 31 -15.02 20.34 9.89
C GLY A 31 -14.39 21.73 10.04
N THR A 32 -13.27 21.99 9.35
CA THR A 32 -12.52 23.25 9.44
C THR A 32 -12.73 24.18 8.26
N SER A 33 -13.37 23.72 7.18
CA SER A 33 -13.77 24.53 6.02
C SER A 33 -14.53 25.84 6.35
N PRO A 34 -15.40 25.92 7.39
CA PRO A 34 -16.04 27.18 7.77
C PRO A 34 -15.07 28.33 8.10
N LEU A 35 -13.78 28.05 8.35
CA LEU A 35 -12.75 29.07 8.58
C LEU A 35 -12.49 29.95 7.34
N TYR A 36 -12.66 29.40 6.13
CA TYR A 36 -12.18 30.05 4.90
C TYR A 36 -13.16 30.07 3.72
N VAL A 37 -14.32 29.38 3.80
CA VAL A 37 -15.26 29.30 2.65
C VAL A 37 -15.83 30.66 2.25
N TYR A 38 -16.43 31.43 3.18
CA TYR A 38 -17.03 32.72 2.83
C TYR A 38 -16.00 33.76 2.40
N THR A 39 -14.82 33.75 3.02
CA THR A 39 -13.72 34.65 2.63
C THR A 39 -13.20 34.32 1.23
N SER A 40 -13.28 33.06 0.81
CA SER A 40 -12.94 32.66 -0.56
C SER A 40 -14.06 32.92 -1.59
N ILE A 41 -15.33 32.92 -1.20
CA ILE A 41 -16.44 33.25 -2.12
C ILE A 41 -16.44 34.75 -2.41
N PHE A 42 -16.18 35.57 -1.40
CA PHE A 42 -16.18 37.02 -1.51
C PHE A 42 -14.80 37.61 -1.12
N PRO A 43 -13.79 37.53 -2.01
CA PRO A 43 -12.43 37.95 -1.66
C PRO A 43 -12.28 39.48 -1.51
N THR A 44 -13.02 40.27 -2.28
CA THR A 44 -12.87 41.74 -2.33
C THR A 44 -14.19 42.51 -2.43
N MET A 45 -15.32 41.82 -2.57
CA MET A 45 -16.63 42.44 -2.78
C MET A 45 -17.47 42.38 -1.50
N ILE A 46 -18.00 43.52 -1.06
CA ILE A 46 -18.98 43.58 0.03
C ILE A 46 -20.30 43.00 -0.50
N PRO A 47 -20.81 41.88 0.05
CA PRO A 47 -21.95 41.18 -0.49
C PRO A 47 -23.23 41.87 -0.06
N THR A 48 -24.20 41.93 -0.97
CA THR A 48 -25.57 42.31 -0.62
C THR A 48 -26.26 41.16 0.13
N GLU A 49 -27.39 41.45 0.77
CA GLU A 49 -28.21 40.43 1.43
C GLU A 49 -28.60 39.29 0.46
N HIS A 50 -29.03 39.65 -0.76
CA HIS A 50 -29.39 38.68 -1.80
C HIS A 50 -28.22 37.76 -2.16
N GLN A 51 -27.02 38.33 -2.30
CA GLN A 51 -25.80 37.60 -2.63
C GLN A 51 -25.36 36.67 -1.51
N THR A 52 -25.50 37.11 -0.26
CA THR A 52 -25.17 36.29 0.92
C THR A 52 -26.12 35.10 1.06
N LEU A 53 -27.42 35.31 0.87
CA LEU A 53 -28.42 34.23 0.86
C LEU A 53 -28.19 33.26 -0.32
N GLY A 54 -27.81 33.80 -1.47
CA GLY A 54 -27.40 33.04 -2.66
C GLY A 54 -26.21 32.13 -2.41
N ALA A 55 -25.12 32.67 -1.87
CA ALA A 55 -23.93 31.92 -1.52
C ALA A 55 -24.21 30.82 -0.47
N ALA A 56 -24.99 31.14 0.57
CA ALA A 56 -25.42 30.16 1.57
C ALA A 56 -26.25 29.03 0.95
N SER A 57 -27.13 29.34 -0.01
CA SER A 57 -27.91 28.36 -0.77
C SER A 57 -27.03 27.47 -1.63
N CYS A 58 -26.02 28.04 -2.32
CA CYS A 58 -25.05 27.28 -3.09
C CYS A 58 -24.25 26.32 -2.21
N ILE A 59 -23.76 26.77 -1.04
CA ILE A 59 -23.05 25.91 -0.07
C ILE A 59 -23.96 24.78 0.39
N PHE A 60 -25.20 25.08 0.80
CA PHE A 60 -26.15 24.07 1.25
C PHE A 60 -26.36 23.00 0.19
N TRP A 61 -26.78 23.37 -1.03
CA TRP A 61 -27.11 22.41 -2.07
C TRP A 61 -25.89 21.68 -2.64
N ALA A 62 -24.76 22.36 -2.82
CA ALA A 62 -23.52 21.70 -3.25
C ALA A 62 -23.10 20.66 -2.21
N PHE A 63 -23.10 21.02 -0.92
CA PHE A 63 -22.75 20.10 0.16
C PHE A 63 -23.72 18.92 0.24
N THR A 64 -25.04 19.15 0.17
CA THR A 64 -26.03 18.07 0.17
C THR A 64 -25.86 17.14 -1.04
N ILE A 65 -25.70 17.68 -2.26
CA ILE A 65 -25.62 16.86 -3.48
C ILE A 65 -24.31 16.08 -3.53
N VAL A 66 -23.18 16.71 -3.23
CA VAL A 66 -21.86 16.06 -3.31
C VAL A 66 -21.60 15.21 -2.08
N VAL A 67 -21.66 15.78 -0.87
CA VAL A 67 -21.24 15.08 0.36
C VAL A 67 -22.27 14.01 0.75
N MET A 68 -23.56 14.36 0.77
CA MET A 68 -24.60 13.41 1.20
C MET A 68 -25.02 12.46 0.07
N VAL A 69 -25.43 12.98 -1.08
CA VAL A 69 -25.96 12.11 -2.15
C VAL A 69 -24.83 11.36 -2.87
N LYS A 70 -23.84 12.06 -3.42
CA LYS A 70 -22.74 11.41 -4.17
C LYS A 70 -21.85 10.58 -3.26
N TYR A 71 -21.30 11.14 -2.19
CA TYR A 71 -20.33 10.43 -1.36
C TYR A 71 -20.96 9.48 -0.33
N CYS A 72 -21.83 9.99 0.55
CA CYS A 72 -22.38 9.19 1.64
C CYS A 72 -23.25 8.03 1.14
N ILE A 73 -24.13 8.27 0.17
CA ILE A 73 -25.08 7.24 -0.33
C ILE A 73 -24.44 6.39 -1.43
N VAL A 74 -23.79 6.99 -2.44
CA VAL A 74 -23.31 6.25 -3.62
C VAL A 74 -21.87 5.74 -3.45
N VAL A 75 -20.90 6.64 -3.24
CA VAL A 75 -19.47 6.30 -3.21
C VAL A 75 -19.14 5.36 -2.05
N LEU A 76 -19.60 5.64 -0.83
CA LEU A 76 -19.32 4.77 0.33
C LEU A 76 -20.02 3.41 0.24
N PHE A 77 -21.11 3.30 -0.53
CA PHE A 77 -21.83 2.04 -0.70
C PHE A 77 -21.23 1.17 -1.81
N LEU A 78 -20.89 1.76 -2.96
CA LEU A 78 -20.44 1.07 -4.17
C LEU A 78 -18.92 1.06 -4.33
N GLY A 79 -18.22 2.05 -3.78
CA GLY A 79 -16.80 2.27 -3.97
C GLY A 79 -15.89 1.26 -3.25
N PRO A 80 -16.16 0.86 -2.00
CA PRO A 80 -15.22 0.03 -1.25
C PRO A 80 -14.92 -1.32 -1.93
N ASN A 81 -13.66 -1.75 -1.83
CA ASN A 81 -13.17 -3.04 -2.28
C ASN A 81 -12.49 -3.76 -1.10
N ASN A 82 -13.07 -4.87 -0.64
CA ASN A 82 -12.58 -5.62 0.53
C ASN A 82 -12.36 -4.78 1.80
N GLY A 83 -13.20 -3.77 2.01
CA GLY A 83 -13.11 -2.87 3.16
C GLY A 83 -12.23 -1.65 2.93
N GLU A 84 -11.39 -1.62 1.89
CA GLU A 84 -10.56 -0.46 1.53
C GLU A 84 -11.32 0.51 0.61
N GLY A 85 -10.99 1.80 0.69
CA GLY A 85 -11.55 2.86 -0.15
C GLY A 85 -10.46 3.71 -0.83
N GLY A 86 -10.87 4.70 -1.62
CA GLY A 86 -9.98 5.55 -2.43
C GLY A 86 -9.87 5.11 -3.90
N GLN A 87 -9.12 5.88 -4.71
CA GLN A 87 -9.00 5.63 -6.14
C GLN A 87 -8.33 4.28 -6.45
N VAL A 88 -7.33 3.87 -5.65
CA VAL A 88 -6.64 2.58 -5.82
C VAL A 88 -7.59 1.40 -5.56
N ALA A 89 -8.48 1.51 -4.58
CA ALA A 89 -9.48 0.48 -4.32
C ALA A 89 -10.47 0.33 -5.49
N LEU A 90 -10.92 1.44 -6.09
CA LEU A 90 -11.76 1.45 -7.29
C LEU A 90 -11.02 0.82 -8.48
N TYR A 91 -9.77 1.21 -8.70
CA TYR A 91 -8.91 0.63 -9.73
C TYR A 91 -8.74 -0.87 -9.56
N ALA A 92 -8.38 -1.33 -8.36
CA ALA A 92 -8.18 -2.74 -8.07
C ALA A 92 -9.45 -3.57 -8.33
N LYS A 93 -10.61 -3.03 -7.95
CA LYS A 93 -11.92 -3.64 -8.19
C LYS A 93 -12.20 -3.79 -9.69
N LEU A 94 -11.98 -2.72 -10.47
CA LEU A 94 -12.17 -2.71 -11.92
C LEU A 94 -11.19 -3.64 -12.64
N ALA A 95 -9.90 -3.53 -12.31
CA ALA A 95 -8.84 -4.33 -12.89
C ALA A 95 -9.05 -5.82 -12.65
N ARG A 96 -9.57 -6.20 -11.46
CA ARG A 96 -9.91 -7.59 -11.12
C ARG A 96 -11.08 -8.10 -11.95
N THR A 97 -12.17 -7.33 -12.06
CA THR A 97 -13.35 -7.76 -12.83
C THR A 97 -13.04 -7.88 -14.31
N LEU A 98 -12.28 -6.94 -14.85
CA LEU A 98 -11.90 -6.91 -16.26
C LEU A 98 -10.71 -7.83 -16.59
N HIS A 99 -10.05 -8.44 -15.58
CA HIS A 99 -8.84 -9.26 -15.74
C HIS A 99 -7.69 -8.52 -16.45
N VAL A 100 -7.58 -7.21 -16.22
CA VAL A 100 -6.61 -6.30 -16.88
C VAL A 100 -5.64 -5.67 -15.88
N GLY A 101 -5.32 -6.41 -14.83
CA GLY A 101 -4.36 -6.00 -13.81
C GLY A 101 -2.94 -5.77 -14.35
N PRO A 102 -2.12 -5.01 -13.60
CA PRO A 102 -0.71 -4.89 -13.92
C PRO A 102 -0.03 -6.26 -13.90
N ARG A 103 0.72 -6.60 -14.95
CA ARG A 103 1.45 -7.86 -15.05
C ARG A 103 2.30 -8.10 -13.80
N GLY A 104 2.19 -9.31 -13.26
CA GLY A 104 2.96 -9.75 -12.11
C GLY A 104 2.43 -9.34 -10.72
N VAL A 105 1.27 -8.70 -10.67
CA VAL A 105 0.71 -8.18 -9.43
C VAL A 105 -0.52 -9.00 -9.06
N VAL A 106 -0.62 -9.40 -7.79
CA VAL A 106 -1.83 -9.98 -7.21
C VAL A 106 -2.74 -8.82 -6.81
N LEU A 107 -3.93 -8.74 -7.42
CA LEU A 107 -4.86 -7.66 -7.15
C LEU A 107 -5.57 -7.89 -5.80
N PRO A 108 -5.77 -6.84 -4.99
CA PRO A 108 -6.52 -6.93 -3.74
C PRO A 108 -7.90 -7.56 -3.94
N GLY A 109 -8.14 -8.68 -3.25
CA GLY A 109 -9.40 -9.42 -3.27
C GLY A 109 -9.55 -10.50 -4.33
N GLU A 110 -8.49 -10.88 -5.04
CA GLU A 110 -8.47 -12.21 -5.68
C GLU A 110 -8.62 -13.29 -4.60
N MET A 111 -9.44 -14.32 -4.86
CA MET A 111 -9.52 -15.46 -3.93
C MET A 111 -8.14 -16.06 -3.79
N GLU A 112 -7.62 -16.17 -2.56
CA GLU A 112 -6.43 -16.96 -2.28
C GLU A 112 -6.67 -18.36 -2.84
N VAL A 113 -6.00 -18.70 -3.95
CA VAL A 113 -6.07 -20.03 -4.50
C VAL A 113 -5.46 -20.95 -3.45
N ASP A 114 -6.20 -22.00 -3.09
CA ASP A 114 -5.77 -22.94 -2.05
C ASP A 114 -4.35 -23.43 -2.36
N ASP A 115 -3.45 -23.28 -1.39
CA ASP A 115 -2.01 -23.50 -1.61
C ASP A 115 -1.75 -24.95 -1.99
N THR A 116 -2.56 -25.86 -1.45
CA THR A 116 -2.60 -27.28 -1.81
C THR A 116 -2.91 -27.49 -3.30
N LEU A 117 -3.78 -26.67 -3.89
CA LEU A 117 -4.22 -26.74 -5.28
C LEU A 117 -3.17 -26.12 -6.23
N LEU A 118 -2.50 -25.05 -5.80
CA LEU A 118 -1.36 -24.46 -6.51
C LEU A 118 -0.15 -25.40 -6.54
N LEU A 119 0.09 -26.12 -5.45
CA LEU A 119 1.22 -27.04 -5.32
C LEU A 119 0.95 -28.41 -5.96
N SER A 120 -0.31 -28.84 -6.06
CA SER A 120 -0.70 -30.15 -6.62
C SER A 120 -0.93 -30.15 -8.14
N LYS A 121 -1.18 -29.01 -8.77
CA LYS A 121 -1.39 -28.94 -10.22
C LYS A 121 -0.09 -29.28 -10.98
N SER A 122 0.01 -30.50 -11.49
CA SER A 122 0.88 -30.81 -12.64
C SER A 122 0.05 -30.56 -13.90
N VAL A 123 0.49 -29.68 -14.79
CA VAL A 123 -0.27 -29.38 -16.00
C VAL A 123 -0.14 -30.57 -16.95
N THR A 124 -1.20 -31.38 -17.05
CA THR A 124 -1.54 -32.10 -18.29
C THR A 124 -1.68 -31.09 -19.41
N HIS A 125 -1.27 -31.48 -20.61
CA HIS A 125 -0.97 -30.67 -21.80
C HIS A 125 -2.03 -29.67 -22.32
N ASP A 126 -3.10 -29.33 -21.59
CA ASP A 126 -4.10 -28.35 -22.00
C ASP A 126 -3.96 -27.02 -21.28
N SER A 127 -3.08 -26.19 -21.82
CA SER A 127 -3.16 -24.73 -21.65
C SER A 127 -4.28 -24.14 -22.53
N GLN A 128 -5.44 -24.79 -22.58
CA GLN A 128 -6.67 -24.19 -23.10
C GLN A 128 -7.25 -23.17 -22.10
N ILE A 129 -6.99 -23.28 -20.80
CA ILE A 129 -7.57 -22.35 -19.80
C ILE A 129 -6.92 -20.95 -19.81
N SER A 130 -5.67 -20.82 -20.28
CA SER A 130 -5.02 -19.52 -20.47
C SER A 130 -5.38 -18.85 -21.82
N ARG A 131 -5.82 -19.62 -22.82
CA ARG A 131 -6.33 -19.08 -24.10
C ARG A 131 -7.84 -18.81 -24.08
N MET A 132 -8.61 -19.62 -23.35
CA MET A 132 -10.08 -19.60 -23.36
C MET A 132 -10.69 -18.61 -22.37
N ARG A 133 -9.88 -17.94 -21.53
CA ARG A 133 -10.32 -16.78 -20.72
C ARG A 133 -10.00 -15.43 -21.38
N TYR A 134 -9.31 -15.45 -22.52
CA TYR A 134 -8.97 -14.26 -23.33
C TYR A 134 -10.02 -13.98 -24.43
N GLN A 135 -10.95 -14.91 -24.67
CA GLN A 135 -11.97 -14.76 -25.70
C GLN A 135 -13.29 -14.26 -25.12
N MET A 136 -13.31 -12.99 -24.76
CA MET A 136 -14.48 -12.13 -24.95
C MET A 136 -14.12 -10.72 -24.52
N THR A 137 -13.73 -9.88 -25.48
CA THR A 137 -14.17 -8.47 -25.61
C THR A 137 -13.40 -7.77 -26.74
N GLY A 138 -14.09 -6.94 -27.52
CA GLY A 138 -13.61 -6.43 -28.82
C GLY A 138 -12.34 -5.56 -28.79
N TRP A 139 -11.90 -5.16 -29.99
CA TRP A 139 -10.63 -4.46 -30.27
C TRP A 139 -10.30 -3.23 -29.39
N PHE A 140 -11.30 -2.52 -28.86
CA PHE A 140 -11.11 -1.40 -27.91
C PHE A 140 -10.77 -1.86 -26.47
N HIS A 141 -11.22 -3.06 -26.07
CA HIS A 141 -11.07 -3.61 -24.73
C HIS A 141 -9.67 -4.16 -24.44
N GLU A 142 -8.99 -4.69 -25.46
CA GLU A 142 -7.79 -5.50 -25.24
C GLU A 142 -6.50 -4.71 -24.96
N LYS A 143 -6.43 -3.39 -25.29
CA LYS A 143 -5.16 -2.63 -25.20
C LYS A 143 -5.24 -1.22 -24.61
N ALA A 144 -6.32 -0.48 -24.85
CA ALA A 144 -6.42 0.92 -24.45
C ALA A 144 -7.05 1.10 -23.06
N LEU A 145 -8.16 0.40 -22.80
CA LEU A 145 -8.91 0.49 -21.54
C LEU A 145 -8.04 0.24 -20.28
N PRO A 146 -7.16 -0.77 -20.23
CA PRO A 146 -6.30 -1.01 -19.06
C PRO A 146 -5.33 0.14 -18.79
N LYS A 147 -4.78 0.72 -19.85
CA LYS A 147 -3.83 1.83 -19.78
C LYS A 147 -4.52 3.11 -19.33
N ILE A 148 -5.72 3.38 -19.87
CA ILE A 148 -6.54 4.54 -19.48
C ILE A 148 -6.95 4.41 -18.01
N LEU A 149 -7.43 3.23 -17.59
CA LEU A 149 -7.84 2.98 -16.23
C LEU A 149 -6.68 3.16 -15.23
N MET A 150 -5.49 2.68 -15.57
CA MET A 150 -4.29 2.85 -14.75
C MET A 150 -3.82 4.32 -14.73
N ALA A 151 -3.84 5.02 -15.87
CA ALA A 151 -3.51 6.44 -15.94
C ALA A 151 -4.47 7.29 -15.11
N LEU A 152 -5.78 7.02 -15.18
CA LEU A 152 -6.80 7.70 -14.41
C LEU A 152 -6.61 7.47 -12.90
N CYS A 153 -6.28 6.24 -12.50
CA CYS A 153 -5.94 5.93 -11.11
C CYS A 153 -4.70 6.68 -10.64
N PHE A 154 -3.61 6.68 -11.42
CA PHE A 154 -2.37 7.36 -11.04
C PHE A 154 -2.56 8.87 -10.94
N PHE A 155 -3.35 9.45 -11.83
CA PHE A 155 -3.69 10.86 -11.80
C PHE A 155 -4.50 11.22 -10.55
N GLY A 156 -5.58 10.48 -10.24
CA GLY A 156 -6.37 10.68 -9.02
C GLY A 156 -5.57 10.51 -7.74
N CYS A 157 -4.76 9.44 -7.63
CA CYS A 157 -3.88 9.26 -6.48
C CYS A 157 -2.89 10.42 -6.32
N SER A 158 -2.35 10.93 -7.42
CA SER A 158 -1.42 12.06 -7.38
C SER A 158 -2.10 13.37 -6.97
N LEU A 159 -3.37 13.57 -7.32
CA LEU A 159 -4.17 14.70 -6.85
C LEU A 159 -4.40 14.63 -5.35
N VAL A 160 -4.77 13.47 -4.80
CA VAL A 160 -4.90 13.30 -3.33
C VAL A 160 -3.55 13.44 -2.61
N LEU A 161 -2.46 12.96 -3.19
CA LEU A 161 -1.13 13.18 -2.63
C LEU A 161 -0.77 14.67 -2.59
N SER A 162 -1.20 15.45 -3.59
CA SER A 162 -1.06 16.90 -3.60
C SER A 162 -1.98 17.60 -2.60
N ASP A 163 -3.21 17.11 -2.42
CA ASP A 163 -4.14 17.58 -1.38
C ASP A 163 -3.48 17.40 0.01
N GLY A 164 -2.85 16.23 0.22
CA GLY A 164 -2.01 15.88 1.38
C GLY A 164 -0.98 16.92 1.81
N LEU A 165 -0.51 17.73 0.86
CA LEU A 165 0.46 18.80 1.05
C LEU A 165 -0.20 20.15 1.39
N LEU A 166 -1.35 20.44 0.77
CA LEU A 166 -1.99 21.75 0.86
C LEU A 166 -2.94 21.87 2.05
N THR A 167 -3.67 20.82 2.43
CA THR A 167 -4.64 20.91 3.54
C THR A 167 -3.99 21.23 4.89
N PRO A 168 -2.84 20.64 5.28
CA PRO A 168 -2.18 21.07 6.50
C PRO A 168 -1.74 22.53 6.45
N THR A 169 -1.31 22.98 5.26
CA THR A 169 -0.90 24.36 5.03
C THR A 169 -2.10 25.32 5.16
N THR A 170 -3.21 25.06 4.47
CA THR A 170 -4.42 25.91 4.48
C THR A 170 -5.06 25.97 5.86
N SER A 171 -5.29 24.81 6.47
CA SER A 171 -6.02 24.70 7.73
C SER A 171 -5.26 25.37 8.87
N VAL A 172 -3.98 25.06 9.05
CA VAL A 172 -3.19 25.64 10.15
C VAL A 172 -2.94 27.14 9.95
N LEU A 173 -2.70 27.59 8.72
CA LEU A 173 -2.51 29.01 8.42
C LEU A 173 -3.81 29.81 8.61
N SER A 174 -4.97 29.23 8.28
CA SER A 174 -6.27 29.88 8.48
C SER A 174 -6.67 29.98 9.95
N ALA A 175 -6.38 28.97 10.78
CA ALA A 175 -6.63 29.04 12.21
C ALA A 175 -5.71 30.05 12.91
N ILE A 176 -4.40 30.01 12.62
CA ILE A 176 -3.44 30.90 13.27
C ILE A 176 -3.63 32.35 12.78
N GLY A 177 -4.10 32.55 11.55
CA GLY A 177 -4.53 33.86 11.05
C GLY A 177 -5.57 34.56 11.94
N GLY A 178 -6.34 33.82 12.73
CA GLY A 178 -7.24 34.39 13.75
C GLY A 178 -6.54 35.23 14.81
N ILE A 179 -5.25 35.01 15.07
CA ILE A 179 -4.50 35.83 16.04
C ILE A 179 -4.33 37.27 15.56
N ALA A 180 -4.20 37.47 14.24
CA ALA A 180 -4.05 38.78 13.63
C ALA A 180 -5.31 39.65 13.74
N VAL A 181 -6.48 39.00 13.87
CA VAL A 181 -7.76 39.70 14.12
C VAL A 181 -7.81 40.28 15.53
N ALA A 182 -7.27 39.56 16.52
CA ALA A 182 -7.19 40.00 17.91
C ALA A 182 -6.05 41.01 18.15
N ALA A 183 -4.90 40.78 17.52
CA ALA A 183 -3.70 41.59 17.67
C ALA A 183 -3.02 41.78 16.29
N PRO A 184 -3.31 42.88 15.57
CA PRO A 184 -2.72 43.15 14.25
C PRO A 184 -1.19 43.27 14.25
N SER A 185 -0.55 43.54 15.40
CA SER A 185 0.90 43.57 15.56
C SER A 185 1.57 42.20 15.41
N LEU A 186 0.81 41.10 15.53
CA LEU A 186 1.33 39.74 15.42
C LEU A 186 1.21 39.15 14.01
N ASN A 187 0.84 39.95 12.99
CA ASN A 187 0.74 39.48 11.60
C ASN A 187 2.02 38.80 11.10
N ASP A 188 3.19 39.37 11.40
CA ASP A 188 4.48 38.79 10.99
C ASP A 188 4.84 37.51 11.76
N ALA A 189 4.23 37.30 12.93
CA ALA A 189 4.42 36.10 13.75
C ALA A 189 3.54 34.91 13.33
N VAL A 190 2.51 35.13 12.49
CA VAL A 190 1.60 34.05 12.03
C VAL A 190 2.37 32.93 11.35
N LEU A 191 3.24 33.27 10.39
CA LEU A 191 4.00 32.30 9.60
C LEU A 191 4.94 31.40 10.46
N PRO A 192 5.81 31.94 11.33
CA PRO A 192 6.68 31.10 12.15
C PRO A 192 5.91 30.26 13.17
N ILE A 193 4.80 30.76 13.73
CA ILE A 193 3.94 29.99 14.64
C ILE A 193 3.31 28.82 13.88
N SER A 194 2.79 29.03 12.67
CA SER A 194 2.24 27.96 11.83
C SER A 194 3.27 26.88 11.52
N CYS A 195 4.49 27.27 11.16
CA CYS A 195 5.57 26.31 10.92
C CYS A 195 5.90 25.49 12.19
N GLY A 196 5.94 26.13 13.36
CA GLY A 196 6.16 25.44 14.64
C GLY A 196 5.08 24.41 14.96
N VAL A 197 3.80 24.77 14.75
CA VAL A 197 2.66 23.86 14.96
C VAL A 197 2.72 22.67 14.00
N LEU A 198 3.05 22.91 12.72
CA LEU A 198 3.16 21.86 11.70
C LEU A 198 4.32 20.89 12.02
N ILE A 199 5.49 21.39 12.40
CA ILE A 199 6.62 20.53 12.78
C ILE A 199 6.24 19.66 14.00
N LEU A 200 5.62 20.25 15.02
CA LEU A 200 5.18 19.51 16.20
C LEU A 200 4.15 18.43 15.85
N LEU A 201 3.23 18.73 14.93
CA LEU A 201 2.26 17.77 14.40
C LEU A 201 2.96 16.59 13.73
N PHE A 202 3.89 16.83 12.81
CA PHE A 202 4.59 15.77 12.08
C PHE A 202 5.51 14.92 12.98
N LEU A 203 6.15 15.53 13.99
CA LEU A 203 6.93 14.81 15.00
C LEU A 203 6.05 13.94 15.91
N SER A 204 4.81 14.36 16.16
CA SER A 204 3.84 13.61 16.97
C SER A 204 3.30 12.35 16.26
N GLN A 205 3.39 12.25 14.93
CA GLN A 205 2.83 11.12 14.17
C GLN A 205 3.43 9.75 14.56
N ARG A 206 4.64 9.73 15.13
CA ARG A 206 5.31 8.51 15.61
C ARG A 206 4.56 7.76 16.72
N PHE A 207 3.66 8.43 17.45
CA PHE A 207 2.94 7.83 18.57
C PHE A 207 1.78 6.91 18.13
N GLY A 208 1.49 6.87 16.82
CA GLY A 208 0.55 5.96 16.19
C GLY A 208 -0.88 6.50 16.09
N SER A 209 -1.52 6.24 14.95
CA SER A 209 -2.84 6.80 14.59
C SER A 209 -4.00 6.34 15.48
N GLY A 210 -3.97 5.07 15.93
CA GLY A 210 -5.05 4.52 16.75
C GLY A 210 -5.15 5.11 18.17
N LYS A 211 -4.02 5.46 18.80
CA LYS A 211 -4.03 6.14 20.10
C LYS A 211 -4.43 7.60 19.96
N LEU A 212 -3.99 8.23 18.87
CA LEU A 212 -4.21 9.64 18.58
C LEU A 212 -5.68 9.95 18.25
N SER A 213 -6.31 9.13 17.40
CA SER A 213 -7.73 9.26 17.04
C SER A 213 -8.68 9.21 18.25
N ASN A 214 -8.37 8.41 19.27
CA ASN A 214 -9.17 8.35 20.50
C ASN A 214 -9.11 9.66 21.31
N ILE A 215 -7.97 10.33 21.33
CA ILE A 215 -7.79 11.62 22.02
C ILE A 215 -8.43 12.75 21.20
N PHE A 216 -8.44 12.62 19.88
CA PHE A 216 -8.94 13.65 18.97
C PHE A 216 -10.46 13.65 18.82
N ALA A 217 -11.12 12.50 18.95
CA ALA A 217 -12.58 12.39 18.88
C ALA A 217 -13.34 13.36 19.80
N PRO A 218 -13.02 13.50 21.11
CA PRO A 218 -13.70 14.47 21.97
C PRO A 218 -13.45 15.92 21.55
N ILE A 219 -12.24 16.24 21.08
CA ILE A 219 -11.87 17.59 20.65
C ILE A 219 -12.68 18.00 19.43
N VAL A 220 -12.77 17.14 18.41
CA VAL A 220 -13.57 17.41 17.20
C VAL A 220 -15.06 17.49 17.52
N LEU A 221 -15.56 16.65 18.43
CA LEU A 221 -16.96 16.74 18.86
C LEU A 221 -17.25 18.09 19.55
N ILE A 222 -16.38 18.53 20.46
CA ILE A 222 -16.49 19.84 21.12
C ILE A 222 -16.42 20.98 20.09
N TRP A 223 -15.50 20.88 19.12
CA TRP A 223 -15.38 21.84 18.03
C TRP A 223 -16.67 21.94 17.18
N LEU A 224 -17.21 20.80 16.73
CA LEU A 224 -18.43 20.75 15.92
C LEU A 224 -19.64 21.31 16.69
N LEU A 225 -19.75 20.99 17.99
CA LEU A 225 -20.77 21.56 18.86
C LEU A 225 -20.59 23.07 19.05
N ALA A 226 -19.35 23.55 19.22
CA ALA A 226 -19.05 24.96 19.38
C ALA A 226 -19.44 25.78 18.15
N ILE A 227 -19.09 25.34 16.94
CA ILE A 227 -19.48 26.01 15.70
C ILE A 227 -21.00 25.94 15.47
N ALA A 228 -21.65 24.85 15.86
CA ALA A 228 -23.10 24.73 15.78
C ALA A 228 -23.81 25.71 16.74
N ILE A 229 -23.33 25.85 17.98
CA ILE A 229 -23.86 26.80 18.96
C ILE A 229 -23.69 28.24 18.47
N VAL A 230 -22.50 28.62 17.99
CA VAL A 230 -22.27 29.95 17.41
C VAL A 230 -23.19 30.18 16.21
N GLY A 231 -23.36 29.14 15.36
CA GLY A 231 -24.31 29.17 14.25
C GLY A 231 -25.73 29.47 14.69
N ILE A 232 -26.25 28.74 15.68
CA ILE A 232 -27.59 28.93 16.25
C ILE A 232 -27.76 30.35 16.79
N ILE A 233 -26.78 30.87 17.55
CA ILE A 233 -26.82 32.23 18.12
C ILE A 233 -26.92 33.31 17.03
N ASN A 234 -26.28 33.12 15.88
CA ASN A 234 -26.36 34.09 14.79
C ASN A 234 -27.64 33.91 13.97
N ILE A 235 -28.15 32.68 13.82
CA ILE A 235 -29.45 32.42 13.18
C ILE A 235 -30.59 33.07 13.97
N THR A 236 -30.57 33.04 15.31
CA THR A 236 -31.62 33.68 16.12
C THR A 236 -31.66 35.20 15.96
N LYS A 237 -30.53 35.83 15.61
CA LYS A 237 -30.48 37.28 15.29
C LYS A 237 -31.10 37.61 13.93
N HIS A 238 -30.99 36.71 12.95
CA HIS A 238 -31.57 36.89 11.62
C HIS A 238 -32.21 35.57 11.09
N PRO A 239 -33.43 35.22 11.54
CA PRO A 239 -34.07 33.95 11.18
C PRO A 239 -34.46 33.86 9.70
N ALA A 240 -34.49 34.98 8.98
CA ALA A 240 -34.76 34.99 7.54
C ALA A 240 -33.66 34.30 6.71
N VAL A 241 -32.53 33.91 7.30
CA VAL A 241 -31.47 33.13 6.62
C VAL A 241 -31.96 31.76 6.13
N PHE A 242 -33.00 31.18 6.74
CA PHE A 242 -33.58 29.91 6.28
C PHE A 242 -34.18 29.98 4.88
N LYS A 243 -34.43 31.18 4.34
CA LYS A 243 -34.80 31.37 2.92
C LYS A 243 -33.74 30.78 1.98
N ALA A 244 -32.46 30.76 2.38
CA ALA A 244 -31.37 30.18 1.60
C ALA A 244 -31.51 28.67 1.34
N LEU A 245 -32.34 27.94 2.11
CA LEU A 245 -32.60 26.52 1.85
C LEU A 245 -33.32 26.30 0.51
N SER A 246 -34.03 27.29 -0.01
CA SER A 246 -34.65 27.20 -1.33
C SER A 246 -33.59 27.26 -2.44
N PRO A 247 -33.56 26.29 -3.38
CA PRO A 247 -32.58 26.26 -4.46
C PRO A 247 -32.71 27.44 -5.42
N LYS A 248 -33.84 28.17 -5.37
CA LYS A 248 -34.06 29.38 -6.17
C LYS A 248 -32.95 30.42 -5.93
N PHE A 249 -32.56 30.64 -4.66
CA PHE A 249 -31.51 31.62 -4.33
C PHE A 249 -30.15 31.22 -4.89
N ALA A 250 -29.82 29.93 -4.92
CA ALA A 250 -28.59 29.45 -5.56
C ALA A 250 -28.60 29.70 -7.08
N ILE A 251 -29.73 29.42 -7.75
CA ILE A 251 -29.87 29.62 -9.20
C ILE A 251 -29.80 31.11 -9.55
N ASP A 252 -30.50 31.96 -8.80
CA ASP A 252 -30.53 33.40 -9.01
C ASP A 252 -29.14 34.00 -8.78
N PHE A 253 -28.44 33.56 -7.73
CA PHE A 253 -27.05 33.96 -7.44
C PHE A 253 -26.06 33.60 -8.56
N LEU A 254 -26.14 32.38 -9.08
CA LEU A 254 -25.30 31.93 -10.19
C LEU A 254 -25.59 32.71 -11.48
N ARG A 255 -26.83 33.15 -11.70
CA ARG A 255 -27.21 34.00 -12.85
C ARG A 255 -26.71 35.44 -12.72
N GLU A 256 -26.77 36.02 -11.52
CA GLU A 256 -26.53 37.45 -11.29
C GLU A 256 -25.06 37.83 -11.08
N GLN A 257 -24.26 37.01 -10.37
CA GLN A 257 -22.95 37.47 -9.86
C GLN A 257 -21.72 37.02 -10.66
N GLY A 258 -21.83 36.08 -11.62
CA GLY A 258 -20.65 35.71 -12.43
C GLY A 258 -20.60 34.28 -12.96
N GLY A 259 -21.71 33.54 -12.96
CA GLY A 259 -21.73 32.17 -13.49
C GLY A 259 -20.91 31.20 -12.64
N VAL A 260 -20.26 30.25 -13.31
CA VAL A 260 -19.58 29.08 -12.71
C VAL A 260 -18.45 29.46 -11.73
N ASP A 261 -17.94 30.69 -11.75
CA ASP A 261 -16.72 31.09 -11.03
C ASP A 261 -16.86 31.08 -9.51
N THR A 262 -18.05 31.45 -9.00
CA THR A 262 -18.35 31.48 -7.57
C THR A 262 -18.35 30.08 -6.97
N LEU A 263 -18.62 29.04 -7.79
CA LEU A 263 -18.58 27.64 -7.36
C LEU A 263 -17.17 27.21 -6.92
N GLY A 264 -16.12 27.89 -7.38
CA GLY A 264 -14.75 27.60 -6.96
C GLY A 264 -14.47 27.95 -5.50
N GLY A 265 -15.23 28.87 -4.89
CA GLY A 265 -15.20 29.14 -3.44
C GLY A 265 -16.14 28.21 -2.68
N VAL A 266 -17.31 27.90 -3.24
CA VAL A 266 -18.28 26.96 -2.65
C VAL A 266 -17.71 25.55 -2.51
N MET A 267 -16.90 25.11 -3.47
CA MET A 267 -16.24 23.81 -3.45
C MET A 267 -15.37 23.60 -2.20
N LEU A 268 -14.78 24.67 -1.67
CA LEU A 268 -13.95 24.63 -0.46
C LEU A 268 -14.73 24.15 0.77
N ALA A 269 -16.06 24.16 0.74
CA ALA A 269 -16.90 23.64 1.81
C ALA A 269 -16.93 22.11 1.88
N MET A 270 -16.48 21.43 0.82
CA MET A 270 -16.59 19.97 0.66
C MET A 270 -15.21 19.29 0.65
N THR A 271 -14.17 20.03 1.03
CA THR A 271 -12.79 19.55 1.08
C THR A 271 -12.69 18.54 2.22
N GLY A 272 -12.16 17.35 1.93
CA GLY A 272 -12.08 16.23 2.88
C GLY A 272 -13.04 15.06 2.64
N VAL A 273 -13.96 15.14 1.66
CA VAL A 273 -14.77 13.95 1.29
C VAL A 273 -13.94 12.83 0.65
N GLU A 274 -12.82 13.16 0.02
CA GLU A 274 -11.86 12.19 -0.50
C GLU A 274 -11.10 11.48 0.61
N ALA A 275 -10.66 12.20 1.63
CA ALA A 275 -10.09 11.61 2.84
C ALA A 275 -11.08 10.64 3.50
N MET A 276 -12.35 11.04 3.62
CA MET A 276 -13.43 10.17 4.08
C MET A 276 -13.57 8.90 3.24
N PHE A 277 -13.42 9.00 1.92
CA PHE A 277 -13.48 7.83 1.05
C PHE A 277 -12.23 6.94 1.15
N ALA A 278 -11.04 7.51 1.27
CA ALA A 278 -9.79 6.76 1.45
C ALA A 278 -9.75 6.02 2.81
N ASP A 279 -10.35 6.59 3.85
CA ASP A 279 -10.33 6.05 5.22
C ASP A 279 -11.42 5.03 5.53
N VAL A 280 -12.18 4.58 4.54
CA VAL A 280 -13.14 3.48 4.73
C VAL A 280 -12.46 2.21 5.26
N GLY A 281 -11.18 1.99 4.93
CA GLY A 281 -10.36 0.88 5.45
C GLY A 281 -10.17 0.86 6.96
N HIS A 282 -10.32 2.01 7.62
CA HIS A 282 -10.08 2.16 9.06
C HIS A 282 -11.33 1.94 9.91
N PHE A 283 -12.47 2.50 9.48
CA PHE A 283 -13.69 2.56 10.29
C PHE A 283 -14.86 1.77 9.68
N GLY A 284 -14.80 1.48 8.39
CA GLY A 284 -15.89 0.87 7.63
C GLY A 284 -16.98 1.87 7.24
N ARG A 285 -17.84 1.44 6.30
CA ARG A 285 -18.85 2.32 5.67
C ARG A 285 -19.91 2.87 6.63
N LEU A 286 -20.47 2.02 7.49
CA LEU A 286 -21.68 2.36 8.27
C LEU A 286 -21.39 3.33 9.43
N PRO A 287 -20.27 3.18 10.18
CA PRO A 287 -19.84 4.18 11.15
C PRO A 287 -19.62 5.58 10.55
N ILE A 288 -19.04 5.65 9.35
CA ILE A 288 -18.83 6.91 8.62
C ILE A 288 -20.19 7.51 8.23
N GLN A 289 -21.10 6.73 7.64
CA GLN A 289 -22.43 7.23 7.25
C GLN A 289 -23.22 7.80 8.44
N LEU A 290 -23.19 7.13 9.60
CA LEU A 290 -23.88 7.59 10.81
C LEU A 290 -23.28 8.87 11.38
N SER A 291 -21.96 8.92 11.54
CA SER A 291 -21.27 10.09 12.11
C SER A 291 -21.41 11.33 11.22
N LEU A 292 -21.30 11.17 9.90
CA LEU A 292 -21.51 12.24 8.93
C LEU A 292 -22.96 12.78 9.00
N SER A 293 -23.94 11.88 8.94
CA SER A 293 -25.35 12.28 8.83
C SER A 293 -25.91 12.86 10.13
N CYS A 294 -25.52 12.33 11.28
CA CYS A 294 -26.10 12.70 12.58
C CYS A 294 -25.37 13.86 13.28
N ILE A 295 -24.07 14.04 13.06
CA ILE A 295 -23.26 15.01 13.82
C ILE A 295 -22.67 16.07 12.88
N VAL A 296 -21.92 15.65 11.87
CA VAL A 296 -21.10 16.57 11.05
C VAL A 296 -21.98 17.44 10.16
N TYR A 297 -22.87 16.82 9.38
CA TYR A 297 -23.77 17.53 8.46
C TYR A 297 -24.62 18.61 9.17
N PRO A 298 -25.37 18.32 10.25
CA PRO A 298 -26.15 19.35 10.93
C PRO A 298 -25.28 20.44 11.55
N SER A 299 -24.13 20.09 12.13
CA SER A 299 -23.23 21.08 12.75
C SER A 299 -22.66 22.07 11.73
N LEU A 300 -22.22 21.56 10.57
CA LEU A 300 -21.69 22.38 9.49
C LEU A 300 -22.77 23.24 8.84
N MET A 301 -23.97 22.71 8.62
CA MET A 301 -25.06 23.51 8.07
C MET A 301 -25.46 24.65 9.00
N LEU A 302 -25.54 24.41 10.31
CA LEU A 302 -25.79 25.47 11.29
C LEU A 302 -24.67 26.52 11.28
N ALA A 303 -23.41 26.10 11.15
CA ALA A 303 -22.28 27.03 11.07
C ALA A 303 -22.35 27.91 9.81
N TYR A 304 -22.55 27.33 8.62
CA TYR A 304 -22.63 28.09 7.37
C TYR A 304 -23.83 29.04 7.30
N LEU A 305 -25.00 28.60 7.78
CA LEU A 305 -26.19 29.46 7.87
C LEU A 305 -25.99 30.58 8.90
N GLY A 306 -25.37 30.29 10.04
CA GLY A 306 -25.06 31.30 11.05
C GLY A 306 -24.05 32.34 10.57
N GLN A 307 -23.04 31.93 9.81
CA GLN A 307 -22.09 32.87 9.18
C GLN A 307 -22.78 33.77 8.14
N ALA A 308 -23.69 33.23 7.32
CA ALA A 308 -24.50 34.04 6.42
C ALA A 308 -25.39 35.03 7.17
N ALA A 309 -26.07 34.59 8.24
CA ALA A 309 -26.89 35.46 9.08
C ALA A 309 -26.09 36.62 9.67
N TYR A 310 -24.86 36.36 10.11
CA TYR A 310 -23.96 37.38 10.61
C TYR A 310 -23.51 38.37 9.51
N LEU A 311 -23.16 37.86 8.32
CA LEU A 311 -22.67 38.65 7.20
C LEU A 311 -23.75 39.58 6.61
N ILE A 312 -25.02 39.18 6.64
CA ILE A 312 -26.16 40.04 6.27
C ILE A 312 -26.24 41.28 7.19
N LEU A 313 -26.00 41.09 8.49
CA LEU A 313 -26.06 42.18 9.47
C LEU A 313 -24.79 43.05 9.46
N HIS A 314 -23.62 42.47 9.14
CA HIS A 314 -22.32 43.17 9.14
C HIS A 314 -21.54 42.91 7.84
N PRO A 315 -21.91 43.54 6.71
CA PRO A 315 -21.29 43.27 5.40
C PRO A 315 -19.79 43.62 5.32
N SER A 316 -19.30 44.54 6.17
CA SER A 316 -17.89 44.98 6.21
C SER A 316 -16.92 43.94 6.82
N SER A 317 -17.44 42.88 7.45
CA SER A 317 -16.65 41.90 8.22
C SER A 317 -16.10 40.74 7.38
N ILE A 318 -15.85 40.96 6.09
CA ILE A 318 -15.56 39.89 5.12
C ILE A 318 -14.17 39.28 5.24
N SER A 319 -13.22 40.01 5.84
CA SER A 319 -11.83 39.57 5.93
C SER A 319 -11.66 38.32 6.80
N ASN A 320 -12.45 38.18 7.87
CA ASN A 320 -12.42 37.05 8.79
C ASN A 320 -13.81 36.74 9.36
N VAL A 321 -14.73 36.33 8.47
CA VAL A 321 -16.15 36.07 8.80
C VAL A 321 -16.30 35.12 9.99
N PHE A 322 -15.52 34.03 10.04
CA PHE A 322 -15.59 33.05 11.11
C PHE A 322 -15.33 33.67 12.49
N TYR A 323 -14.18 34.32 12.68
CA TYR A 323 -13.75 34.87 13.95
C TYR A 323 -14.62 36.03 14.42
N LEU A 324 -15.09 36.86 13.47
CA LEU A 324 -15.97 37.99 13.77
C LEU A 324 -17.40 37.56 14.10
N SER A 325 -17.84 36.40 13.61
CA SER A 325 -19.18 35.85 13.92
C SER A 325 -19.32 35.32 15.35
N VAL A 326 -18.21 35.16 16.10
CA VAL A 326 -18.23 34.66 17.48
C VAL A 326 -18.92 35.69 18.40
N PRO A 327 -19.90 35.27 19.23
CA PRO A 327 -20.60 36.18 20.13
C PRO A 327 -19.65 36.76 21.19
N GLY A 328 -19.78 38.07 21.44
CA GLY A 328 -18.96 38.82 22.40
C GLY A 328 -17.93 39.75 21.76
N GLY A 329 -17.55 39.52 20.50
CA GLY A 329 -16.58 40.36 19.79
C GLY A 329 -15.12 40.00 20.08
N VAL A 330 -14.21 40.75 19.46
CA VAL A 330 -12.75 40.54 19.51
C VAL A 330 -12.25 40.75 20.95
N ASN A 331 -11.35 39.87 21.42
CA ASN A 331 -10.75 39.88 22.77
C ASN A 331 -11.62 39.44 23.96
N THR A 332 -12.76 38.78 23.71
CA THR A 332 -13.53 38.13 24.78
C THR A 332 -13.00 36.74 25.14
N PRO A 333 -13.30 36.21 26.35
CA PRO A 333 -12.93 34.83 26.71
C PRO A 333 -13.46 33.79 25.72
N GLN A 334 -14.67 34.01 25.18
CA GLN A 334 -15.28 33.13 24.17
C GLN A 334 -14.46 33.09 22.87
N TYR A 335 -13.93 34.24 22.45
CA TYR A 335 -13.06 34.34 21.28
C TYR A 335 -11.79 33.49 21.44
N TRP A 336 -11.10 33.62 22.59
CA TRP A 336 -9.88 32.88 22.86
C TRP A 336 -10.11 31.36 22.97
N VAL A 337 -11.23 30.94 23.58
CA VAL A 337 -11.63 29.53 23.60
C VAL A 337 -11.86 29.02 22.17
N MET A 338 -12.57 29.78 21.33
CA MET A 338 -12.80 29.41 19.94
C MET A 338 -11.49 29.36 19.14
N PHE A 339 -10.56 30.28 19.38
CA PHE A 339 -9.24 30.29 18.74
C PHE A 339 -8.42 29.04 19.07
N VAL A 340 -8.36 28.65 20.36
CA VAL A 340 -7.67 27.42 20.77
C VAL A 340 -8.34 26.19 20.17
N LEU A 341 -9.68 26.13 20.19
CA LEU A 341 -10.42 25.02 19.59
C LEU A 341 -10.20 24.95 18.07
N ALA A 342 -10.17 26.08 17.36
CA ALA A 342 -9.89 26.12 15.92
C ALA A 342 -8.46 25.64 15.61
N THR A 343 -7.48 26.03 16.43
CA THR A 343 -6.08 25.58 16.27
C THR A 343 -5.96 24.08 16.51
N LEU A 344 -6.62 23.55 17.54
CA LEU A 344 -6.65 22.10 17.78
C LEU A 344 -7.39 21.34 16.68
N ALA A 345 -8.53 21.86 16.20
CA ALA A 345 -9.30 21.25 15.12
C ALA A 345 -8.52 21.20 13.81
N THR A 346 -7.73 22.23 13.49
CA THR A 346 -6.91 22.28 12.26
C THR A 346 -5.66 21.38 12.33
N VAL A 347 -5.09 21.19 13.53
CA VAL A 347 -4.08 20.15 13.77
C VAL A 347 -4.68 18.76 13.52
N ILE A 348 -5.91 18.51 13.97
CA ILE A 348 -6.60 17.23 13.75
C ILE A 348 -6.98 17.06 12.27
N ALA A 349 -7.44 18.12 11.61
CA ALA A 349 -7.76 18.15 10.18
C ALA A 349 -6.58 17.70 9.31
N SER A 350 -5.41 18.26 9.59
CA SER A 350 -4.17 17.92 8.92
C SER A 350 -3.80 16.44 9.09
N GLN A 351 -4.13 15.85 10.23
CA GLN A 351 -3.84 14.45 10.54
C GLN A 351 -4.69 13.47 9.74
N ALA A 352 -5.98 13.76 9.54
CA ALA A 352 -6.89 12.94 8.74
C ALA A 352 -6.31 12.67 7.34
N LEU A 353 -5.84 13.73 6.69
CA LEU A 353 -5.31 13.63 5.33
C LEU A 353 -3.96 12.93 5.28
N ILE A 354 -3.10 13.10 6.29
CA ILE A 354 -1.84 12.35 6.41
C ILE A 354 -2.12 10.84 6.48
N LEU A 355 -3.16 10.41 7.20
CA LEU A 355 -3.59 9.00 7.20
C LEU A 355 -4.10 8.54 5.84
N GLY A 356 -4.92 9.37 5.18
CA GLY A 356 -5.37 9.11 3.81
C GLY A 356 -4.21 8.88 2.85
N VAL A 357 -3.16 9.71 2.93
CA VAL A 357 -1.93 9.54 2.14
C VAL A 357 -1.21 8.24 2.47
N PHE A 358 -1.06 7.88 3.75
CA PHE A 358 -0.45 6.60 4.12
C PHE A 358 -1.26 5.40 3.62
N SER A 359 -2.59 5.47 3.67
CA SER A 359 -3.49 4.44 3.15
C SER A 359 -3.31 4.26 1.64
N ILE A 360 -3.37 5.35 0.87
CA ILE A 360 -3.20 5.32 -0.59
C ILE A 360 -1.82 4.78 -0.97
N LEU A 361 -0.75 5.28 -0.35
CA LEU A 361 0.61 4.80 -0.64
C LEU A 361 0.79 3.33 -0.28
N ARG A 362 0.22 2.86 0.83
CA ARG A 362 0.22 1.42 1.17
C ARG A 362 -0.48 0.60 0.09
N GLN A 363 -1.65 1.04 -0.37
CA GLN A 363 -2.38 0.38 -1.45
C GLN A 363 -1.55 0.37 -2.76
N MET A 364 -0.87 1.47 -3.08
CA MET A 364 0.02 1.57 -4.26
C MET A 364 1.25 0.67 -4.18
N ILE A 365 1.84 0.50 -2.98
CA ILE A 365 2.94 -0.43 -2.73
C ILE A 365 2.45 -1.87 -2.94
N HIS A 366 1.24 -2.20 -2.47
CA HIS A 366 0.67 -3.54 -2.65
C HIS A 366 0.44 -3.88 -4.13
N ILE A 367 0.05 -2.91 -4.95
CA ILE A 367 -0.08 -3.10 -6.41
C ILE A 367 1.24 -2.89 -7.18
N ASP A 368 2.39 -2.86 -6.48
CA ASP A 368 3.73 -2.76 -7.08
C ASP A 368 3.93 -1.49 -7.95
N CYS A 369 3.13 -0.45 -7.71
CA CYS A 369 3.14 0.83 -8.43
C CYS A 369 3.94 1.93 -7.70
N PHE A 370 4.49 1.62 -6.52
CA PHE A 370 5.28 2.56 -5.72
C PHE A 370 6.46 1.85 -5.03
N PRO A 371 7.54 2.57 -4.66
CA PRO A 371 8.67 1.96 -3.95
C PRO A 371 8.29 1.31 -2.63
N ALA A 372 8.90 0.15 -2.34
CA ALA A 372 8.63 -0.63 -1.14
C ALA A 372 9.24 0.01 0.12
N PHE A 373 8.53 0.97 0.70
CA PHE A 373 8.89 1.58 1.98
C PHE A 373 8.59 0.66 3.18
N ARG A 374 9.26 0.90 4.31
CA ARG A 374 9.03 0.19 5.56
C ARG A 374 7.69 0.65 6.16
N VAL A 375 6.64 -0.14 5.92
CA VAL A 375 5.30 0.02 6.50
C VAL A 375 5.32 -0.52 7.93
N ARG A 376 5.08 0.33 8.94
CA ARG A 376 4.85 -0.12 10.32
C ARG A 376 3.35 -0.08 10.60
N HIS A 377 2.76 -1.23 10.87
CA HIS A 377 1.37 -1.31 11.31
C HIS A 377 1.27 -0.85 12.77
N THR A 378 0.45 0.15 13.05
CA THR A 378 0.35 0.77 14.38
C THR A 378 -0.67 0.08 15.30
N SER A 379 -1.54 -0.77 14.75
CA SER A 379 -2.56 -1.50 15.52
C SER A 379 -2.72 -2.93 15.05
N SER A 380 -2.78 -3.87 16.00
CA SER A 380 -3.05 -5.28 15.77
C SER A 380 -4.51 -5.59 15.49
N ARG A 381 -5.41 -4.61 15.69
CA ARG A 381 -6.87 -4.79 15.59
C ARG A 381 -7.46 -4.32 14.25
N VAL A 382 -6.80 -3.38 13.56
CA VAL A 382 -7.28 -2.78 12.31
C VAL A 382 -6.14 -2.71 11.30
N PHE A 383 -6.27 -3.48 10.22
CA PHE A 383 -5.27 -3.60 9.16
C PHE A 383 -4.91 -2.26 8.49
N GLY A 384 -5.88 -1.35 8.39
CA GLY A 384 -5.72 -0.03 7.77
C GLY A 384 -4.70 0.88 8.44
N GLN A 385 -4.51 0.77 9.77
CA GLN A 385 -3.69 1.73 10.54
C GLN A 385 -2.20 1.56 10.28
N VAL A 386 -1.67 2.41 9.39
CA VAL A 386 -0.30 2.35 8.88
C VAL A 386 0.45 3.65 9.16
N TYR A 387 1.71 3.50 9.58
CA TYR A 387 2.67 4.59 9.69
C TYR A 387 3.88 4.32 8.79
N ILE A 388 4.19 5.27 7.90
CA ILE A 388 5.34 5.22 6.98
C ILE A 388 6.29 6.39 7.33
N PRO A 389 7.38 6.14 8.08
CA PRO A 389 8.27 7.21 8.56
C PRO A 389 8.85 8.08 7.43
N VAL A 390 9.24 7.44 6.32
CA VAL A 390 9.80 8.10 5.12
C VAL A 390 8.88 9.20 4.62
N VAL A 391 7.63 8.80 4.38
CA VAL A 391 6.60 9.64 3.79
C VAL A 391 6.24 10.75 4.76
N ASN A 392 6.20 10.45 6.07
CA ASN A 392 5.95 11.45 7.10
C ASN A 392 6.96 12.61 7.04
N TYR A 393 8.26 12.31 6.94
CA TYR A 393 9.28 13.36 6.85
C TYR A 393 9.25 14.11 5.51
N ILE A 394 9.02 13.40 4.40
CA ILE A 394 8.86 14.04 3.08
C ILE A 394 7.65 14.99 3.08
N LEU A 395 6.51 14.55 3.61
CA LEU A 395 5.32 15.39 3.77
C LEU A 395 5.58 16.56 4.71
N MET A 396 6.27 16.35 5.84
CA MET A 396 6.63 17.43 6.77
C MET A 396 7.42 18.53 6.08
N VAL A 397 8.50 18.16 5.37
CA VAL A 397 9.34 19.12 4.63
C VAL A 397 8.51 19.81 3.55
N GLY A 398 7.72 19.06 2.79
CA GLY A 398 6.84 19.60 1.77
C GLY A 398 5.87 20.64 2.35
N VAL A 399 5.15 20.30 3.42
CA VAL A 399 4.12 21.15 4.04
C VAL A 399 4.74 22.43 4.60
N VAL A 400 5.93 22.34 5.21
CA VAL A 400 6.64 23.53 5.70
C VAL A 400 7.08 24.42 4.53
N LEU A 401 7.61 23.83 3.44
CA LEU A 401 7.99 24.59 2.25
C LEU A 401 6.80 25.27 1.57
N THR A 402 5.64 24.61 1.48
CA THR A 402 4.42 25.23 0.94
C THR A 402 3.92 26.35 1.83
N THR A 403 3.97 26.17 3.15
CA THR A 403 3.59 27.21 4.11
C THR A 403 4.47 28.46 3.95
N ILE A 404 5.78 28.29 3.82
CA ILE A 404 6.74 29.39 3.58
C ILE A 404 6.52 30.03 2.20
N GLY A 405 6.22 29.23 1.19
CA GLY A 405 6.04 29.69 -0.19
C GLY A 405 4.81 30.59 -0.37
N PHE A 406 3.66 30.20 0.20
CA PHE A 406 2.42 30.95 0.01
C PHE A 406 2.22 32.10 1.00
N ARG A 407 2.79 32.02 2.22
CA ARG A 407 2.79 33.00 3.32
C ARG A 407 1.42 33.42 3.89
N ASN A 408 0.39 33.53 3.06
CA ASN A 408 -0.93 34.04 3.40
C ASN A 408 -2.01 33.01 3.04
N SER A 409 -3.00 32.81 3.93
CA SER A 409 -4.08 31.85 3.76
C SER A 409 -4.90 32.08 2.50
N ASN A 410 -5.16 33.33 2.12
CA ASN A 410 -5.93 33.67 0.92
C ASN A 410 -5.28 33.18 -0.38
N ASN A 411 -3.94 33.19 -0.44
CA ASN A 411 -3.22 32.71 -1.61
C ASN A 411 -3.26 31.18 -1.68
N VAL A 412 -3.19 30.50 -0.53
CA VAL A 412 -3.25 29.03 -0.48
C VAL A 412 -4.66 28.55 -0.82
N THR A 413 -5.71 29.18 -0.31
CA THR A 413 -7.11 28.76 -0.56
C THR A 413 -7.51 28.95 -2.01
N ALA A 414 -6.98 29.98 -2.69
CA ALA A 414 -7.14 30.15 -4.14
C ALA A 414 -6.46 29.03 -4.94
N ALA A 415 -5.30 28.55 -4.48
CA ALA A 415 -4.54 27.48 -5.13
C ALA A 415 -5.15 26.08 -4.94
N TYR A 416 -5.72 25.85 -3.76
CA TYR A 416 -6.13 24.54 -3.27
C TYR A 416 -7.27 23.90 -4.06
N GLY A 417 -8.27 24.68 -4.49
CA GLY A 417 -9.52 24.13 -5.01
C GLY A 417 -9.40 23.27 -6.28
N LEU A 418 -8.56 23.66 -7.24
CA LEU A 418 -8.54 23.00 -8.57
C LEU A 418 -8.14 21.52 -8.51
N GLY A 419 -7.22 21.14 -7.61
CA GLY A 419 -6.78 19.75 -7.47
C GLY A 419 -7.92 18.83 -7.06
N ILE A 420 -8.73 19.27 -6.10
CA ILE A 420 -9.87 18.52 -5.56
C ILE A 420 -11.01 18.46 -6.58
N ALA A 421 -11.24 19.55 -7.31
CA ALA A 421 -12.22 19.56 -8.40
C ALA A 421 -11.93 18.46 -9.44
N MET A 422 -10.65 18.34 -9.82
CA MET A 422 -10.20 17.31 -10.75
C MET A 422 -10.36 15.91 -10.16
N ASP A 423 -10.07 15.73 -8.87
CA ASP A 423 -10.20 14.42 -8.24
C ASP A 423 -11.67 13.98 -8.10
N PHE A 424 -12.59 14.89 -7.78
CA PHE A 424 -14.03 14.61 -7.84
C PHE A 424 -14.43 14.06 -9.21
N PHE A 425 -13.97 14.69 -10.29
CA PHE A 425 -14.24 14.24 -11.65
C PHE A 425 -13.64 12.85 -11.95
N VAL A 426 -12.41 12.60 -11.49
CA VAL A 426 -11.74 11.29 -11.60
C VAL A 426 -12.52 10.22 -10.85
N THR A 427 -12.94 10.50 -9.62
CA THR A 427 -13.72 9.60 -8.76
C THR A 427 -15.07 9.28 -9.38
N THR A 428 -15.80 10.28 -9.88
CA THR A 428 -17.09 10.09 -10.58
C THR A 428 -16.92 9.23 -11.84
N THR A 429 -15.82 9.42 -12.58
CA THR A 429 -15.49 8.61 -13.76
C THR A 429 -15.21 7.15 -13.37
N LEU A 430 -14.37 6.91 -12.36
CA LEU A 430 -14.05 5.55 -11.88
C LEU A 430 -15.28 4.81 -11.35
N ILE A 431 -16.16 5.49 -10.61
CA ILE A 431 -17.41 4.89 -10.11
C ILE A 431 -18.36 4.57 -11.27
N THR A 432 -18.46 5.43 -12.27
CA THR A 432 -19.25 5.15 -13.47
C THR A 432 -18.74 3.90 -14.17
N LEU A 433 -17.42 3.75 -14.33
CA LEU A 433 -16.83 2.52 -14.87
C LEU A 433 -17.14 1.30 -13.99
N CYS A 434 -17.14 1.44 -12.67
CA CYS A 434 -17.56 0.36 -11.75
C CYS A 434 -19.04 -0.03 -11.98
N LEU A 435 -19.93 0.93 -12.17
CA LEU A 435 -21.34 0.66 -12.46
C LEU A 435 -21.52 -0.13 -13.77
N VAL A 436 -20.74 0.22 -14.80
CA VAL A 436 -20.77 -0.43 -16.11
C VAL A 436 -20.20 -1.86 -16.04
N TYR A 437 -18.98 -2.02 -15.51
CA TYR A 437 -18.25 -3.29 -15.64
C TYR A 437 -18.40 -4.22 -14.44
N VAL A 438 -18.42 -3.69 -13.21
CA VAL A 438 -18.45 -4.48 -11.99
C VAL A 438 -19.88 -4.86 -11.63
N TYR A 439 -20.75 -3.85 -11.55
CA TYR A 439 -22.14 -4.04 -11.14
C TYR A 439 -23.08 -4.37 -12.30
N ARG A 440 -22.63 -4.24 -13.55
CA ARG A 440 -23.40 -4.51 -14.78
C ARG A 440 -24.79 -3.87 -14.75
N VAL A 441 -24.86 -2.65 -14.25
CA VAL A 441 -26.12 -1.91 -14.12
C VAL A 441 -26.57 -1.45 -15.50
N SER A 442 -27.88 -1.46 -15.75
CA SER A 442 -28.48 -0.98 -17.00
C SER A 442 -28.10 0.49 -17.31
N TRP A 443 -28.02 0.80 -18.61
CA TRP A 443 -27.59 2.12 -19.12
C TRP A 443 -28.40 3.31 -18.63
N TYR A 444 -29.68 3.08 -18.31
CA TYR A 444 -30.57 4.09 -17.74
C TYR A 444 -30.15 4.61 -16.36
N LEU A 445 -29.24 3.93 -15.64
CA LEU A 445 -28.78 4.40 -14.33
C LEU A 445 -27.39 5.02 -14.38
N TYR A 446 -26.43 4.41 -15.08
CA TYR A 446 -25.07 4.94 -15.11
C TYR A 446 -24.91 6.18 -16.03
N ILE A 447 -25.68 6.30 -17.11
CA ILE A 447 -25.61 7.49 -17.99
C ILE A 447 -26.15 8.73 -17.26
N PRO A 448 -27.35 8.71 -16.65
CA PRO A 448 -27.83 9.86 -15.87
C PRO A 448 -26.96 10.15 -14.66
N PHE A 449 -26.39 9.13 -14.00
CA PHE A 449 -25.45 9.33 -12.91
C PHE A 449 -24.23 10.14 -13.36
N PHE A 450 -23.55 9.71 -14.44
CA PHE A 450 -22.38 10.40 -14.96
C PHE A 450 -22.74 11.79 -15.50
N LEU A 451 -23.88 11.94 -16.17
CA LEU A 451 -24.33 13.23 -16.67
C LEU A 451 -24.64 14.20 -15.53
N ALA A 452 -25.29 13.76 -14.45
CA ALA A 452 -25.64 14.62 -13.33
C ALA A 452 -24.41 15.04 -12.50
N PHE A 453 -23.60 14.06 -12.06
CA PHE A 453 -22.46 14.35 -11.18
C PHE A 453 -21.22 14.78 -11.95
N GLY A 454 -20.97 14.21 -13.14
CA GLY A 454 -19.82 14.57 -13.96
C GLY A 454 -19.90 15.98 -14.52
N THR A 455 -21.11 16.47 -14.86
CA THR A 455 -21.29 17.88 -15.26
C THR A 455 -21.08 18.83 -14.09
N LEU A 456 -21.61 18.50 -12.91
CA LEU A 456 -21.43 19.27 -11.69
C LEU A 456 -19.95 19.35 -11.28
N ASP A 457 -19.24 18.22 -11.33
CA ASP A 457 -17.79 18.18 -11.06
C ASP A 457 -17.01 19.00 -12.11
N MET A 458 -17.41 18.95 -13.38
CA MET A 458 -16.81 19.80 -14.41
C MET A 458 -17.08 21.29 -14.21
N CYS A 459 -18.24 21.67 -13.67
CA CYS A 459 -18.47 23.06 -13.26
C CYS A 459 -17.45 23.51 -12.21
N PHE A 460 -17.13 22.66 -11.22
CA PHE A 460 -16.08 22.98 -10.25
C PHE A 460 -14.69 23.07 -10.87
N VAL A 461 -14.37 22.18 -11.82
CA VAL A 461 -13.09 22.23 -12.54
C VAL A 461 -12.97 23.53 -13.33
N ILE A 462 -14.01 23.91 -14.10
CA ILE A 462 -14.05 25.15 -14.87
C ILE A 462 -13.88 26.38 -13.94
N ALA A 463 -14.54 26.38 -12.78
CA ALA A 463 -14.38 27.42 -11.77
C ALA A 463 -12.95 27.50 -11.23
N GLY A 464 -12.31 26.35 -11.00
CA GLY A 464 -10.95 26.24 -10.49
C GLY A 464 -9.89 26.65 -11.51
N VAL A 465 -10.10 26.38 -12.81
CA VAL A 465 -9.16 26.71 -13.89
C VAL A 465 -8.92 28.22 -13.99
N ARG A 466 -9.94 29.04 -13.75
CA ARG A 466 -9.78 30.51 -13.73
C ARG A 466 -8.90 31.01 -12.59
N LYS A 467 -8.70 30.22 -11.53
CA LYS A 467 -7.82 30.53 -10.40
C LYS A 467 -6.36 30.10 -10.62
N ILE A 468 -6.01 29.55 -11.78
CA ILE A 468 -4.61 29.18 -12.14
C ILE A 468 -3.63 30.34 -11.93
N PRO A 469 -3.91 31.59 -12.36
CA PRO A 469 -3.00 32.72 -12.14
C PRO A 469 -2.77 33.06 -10.66
N HIS A 470 -3.73 32.70 -9.80
CA HIS A 470 -3.71 33.00 -8.37
C HIS A 470 -3.13 31.85 -7.52
N GLY A 471 -2.54 30.83 -8.14
CA GLY A 471 -1.81 29.76 -7.46
C GLY A 471 -2.32 28.35 -7.75
N ALA A 472 -3.45 28.19 -8.45
CA ALA A 472 -4.03 26.85 -8.69
C ALA A 472 -3.20 25.96 -9.63
N TRP A 473 -2.14 26.50 -10.23
CA TRP A 473 -1.12 25.73 -10.95
C TRP A 473 -0.32 24.78 -10.04
N PHE A 474 -0.14 25.13 -8.76
CA PHE A 474 0.72 24.39 -7.85
C PHE A 474 0.28 22.93 -7.64
N PRO A 475 -0.98 22.63 -7.23
CA PRO A 475 -1.39 21.24 -7.06
C PRO A 475 -1.35 20.43 -8.36
N LEU A 476 -1.58 21.08 -9.51
CA LEU A 476 -1.49 20.44 -10.81
C LEU A 476 -0.05 20.03 -11.13
N VAL A 477 0.93 20.90 -10.86
CA VAL A 477 2.36 20.58 -11.06
C VAL A 477 2.78 19.42 -10.16
N VAL A 478 2.40 19.46 -8.87
CA VAL A 478 2.70 18.36 -7.93
C VAL A 478 2.07 17.05 -8.42
N ALA A 479 0.81 17.08 -8.86
CA ALA A 479 0.13 15.90 -9.38
C ALA A 479 0.78 15.35 -10.66
N VAL A 480 1.21 16.21 -11.59
CA VAL A 480 1.91 15.79 -12.81
C VAL A 480 3.27 15.17 -12.48
N VAL A 481 4.07 15.79 -11.61
CA VAL A 481 5.37 15.25 -11.18
C VAL A 481 5.21 13.89 -10.52
N MET A 482 4.23 13.74 -9.62
CA MET A 482 3.94 12.46 -8.97
C MET A 482 3.42 11.42 -9.96
N THR A 483 2.54 11.78 -10.88
CA THR A 483 2.04 10.86 -11.92
C THR A 483 3.18 10.38 -12.82
N CYS A 484 4.10 11.27 -13.22
CA CYS A 484 5.29 10.91 -13.97
C CYS A 484 6.18 9.94 -13.18
N PHE A 485 6.42 10.21 -11.90
CA PHE A 485 7.20 9.33 -11.03
C PHE A 485 6.59 7.93 -10.90
N ILE A 486 5.29 7.85 -10.61
CA ILE A 486 4.55 6.58 -10.45
C ILE A 486 4.54 5.80 -11.77
N THR A 487 4.30 6.48 -12.89
CA THR A 487 4.30 5.85 -14.22
C THR A 487 5.68 5.33 -14.59
N PHE A 488 6.73 6.12 -14.32
CA PHE A 488 8.13 5.71 -14.52
C PHE A 488 8.48 4.50 -13.65
N TRP A 489 8.11 4.52 -12.38
CA TRP A 489 8.32 3.40 -11.46
C TRP A 489 7.61 2.14 -11.96
N ARG A 490 6.34 2.27 -12.37
CA ARG A 490 5.56 1.16 -12.92
C ARG A 490 6.18 0.61 -14.20
N TRP A 491 6.68 1.46 -15.08
CA TRP A 491 7.40 1.05 -16.28
C TRP A 491 8.67 0.26 -15.92
N ALA A 492 9.52 0.78 -15.04
CA ALA A 492 10.74 0.10 -14.59
C ALA A 492 10.43 -1.26 -13.92
N ARG A 493 9.37 -1.33 -13.10
CA ARG A 493 8.89 -2.57 -12.50
C ARG A 493 8.38 -3.56 -13.54
N SER A 494 7.68 -3.09 -14.59
CA SER A 494 7.27 -3.95 -15.69
C SER A 494 8.47 -4.59 -16.37
N LEU A 495 9.53 -3.83 -16.68
CA LEU A 495 10.75 -4.38 -17.27
C LEU A 495 11.39 -5.44 -16.37
N LYS A 496 11.43 -5.20 -15.05
CA LYS A 496 11.97 -6.19 -14.11
C LYS A 496 11.13 -7.47 -14.11
N VAL A 497 9.80 -7.33 -14.07
CA VAL A 497 8.86 -8.46 -14.08
C VAL A 497 8.96 -9.23 -15.40
N ASP A 498 9.01 -8.55 -16.54
CA ASP A 498 9.17 -9.18 -17.86
C ASP A 498 10.50 -9.96 -17.92
N ASN A 499 11.60 -9.37 -17.44
CA ASN A 499 12.88 -10.07 -17.32
C ASN A 499 12.79 -11.29 -16.36
N GLU A 500 12.07 -11.18 -15.25
CA GLU A 500 11.82 -12.31 -14.33
C GLU A 500 10.97 -13.41 -14.97
N TYR A 501 10.06 -13.09 -15.88
CA TYR A 501 9.27 -14.05 -16.67
C TYR A 501 10.14 -14.74 -17.72
N ASP A 502 10.98 -13.99 -18.43
CA ASP A 502 11.88 -14.52 -19.47
C ASP A 502 13.02 -15.36 -18.87
N SER A 503 13.49 -15.00 -17.67
CA SER A 503 14.52 -15.76 -16.95
C SER A 503 14.00 -17.02 -16.26
N ARG A 504 12.70 -17.35 -16.37
CA ARG A 504 12.15 -18.55 -15.71
C ARG A 504 12.68 -19.80 -16.38
N VAL A 505 13.46 -20.57 -15.63
CA VAL A 505 13.93 -21.87 -16.09
C VAL A 505 12.85 -22.91 -15.81
N ARG A 506 12.43 -23.62 -16.86
CA ARG A 506 11.57 -24.79 -16.72
C ARG A 506 12.38 -25.91 -16.09
N VAL A 507 11.74 -26.70 -15.23
CA VAL A 507 12.37 -27.87 -14.58
C VAL A 507 13.10 -28.77 -15.59
N GLY A 508 12.51 -29.02 -16.77
CA GLY A 508 13.16 -29.81 -17.83
C GLY A 508 14.46 -29.21 -18.39
N ALA A 509 14.54 -27.88 -18.53
CA ALA A 509 15.74 -27.22 -19.05
C ALA A 509 16.90 -27.19 -18.04
N VAL A 510 16.60 -27.27 -16.73
CA VAL A 510 17.63 -27.44 -15.70
C VAL A 510 18.36 -28.77 -15.89
N PHE A 511 17.64 -29.80 -16.28
CA PHE A 511 18.17 -31.15 -16.44
C PHE A 511 19.03 -31.33 -17.69
N GLU A 512 18.65 -30.72 -18.82
CA GLU A 512 19.51 -30.66 -20.01
C GLU A 512 20.85 -29.94 -19.71
N GLY A 513 20.82 -28.90 -18.87
CA GLY A 513 22.03 -28.21 -18.43
C GLY A 513 22.91 -29.07 -17.52
N LEU A 514 22.28 -29.89 -16.67
CA LEU A 514 22.97 -30.81 -15.77
C LEU A 514 23.66 -31.95 -16.54
N GLU A 515 22.96 -32.52 -17.52
CA GLU A 515 23.48 -33.56 -18.43
C GLU A 515 24.77 -33.11 -19.12
N LYS A 516 24.76 -31.92 -19.73
CA LYS A 516 25.96 -31.33 -20.35
C LYS A 516 27.10 -31.09 -19.36
N ASN A 517 26.80 -30.73 -18.12
CA ASN A 517 27.83 -30.52 -17.10
C ASN A 517 28.39 -31.84 -16.56
N VAL A 518 27.58 -32.89 -16.44
CA VAL A 518 28.07 -34.22 -16.08
C VAL A 518 29.01 -34.74 -17.17
N GLU A 519 28.67 -34.57 -18.45
CA GLU A 519 29.57 -34.90 -19.57
C GLU A 519 30.89 -34.11 -19.50
N ARG A 520 30.81 -32.78 -19.31
CA ARG A 520 32.01 -31.91 -19.23
C ARG A 520 32.87 -32.18 -17.99
N ASN A 521 32.24 -32.45 -16.84
CA ASN A 521 32.92 -32.80 -15.61
C ASN A 521 33.49 -34.22 -15.70
N ALA A 522 32.84 -35.15 -16.38
CA ALA A 522 33.38 -36.48 -16.65
C ALA A 522 34.65 -36.38 -17.51
N GLU A 523 34.68 -35.54 -18.54
CA GLU A 523 35.91 -35.25 -19.31
C GLU A 523 37.02 -34.65 -18.42
N THR A 524 36.67 -33.71 -17.53
CA THR A 524 37.63 -33.06 -16.62
C THR A 524 38.14 -34.00 -15.52
N PHE A 525 37.27 -34.88 -14.99
CA PHE A 525 37.62 -35.92 -14.01
C PHE A 525 38.46 -37.03 -14.63
N LEU A 526 38.20 -37.39 -15.90
CA LEU A 526 39.00 -38.37 -16.65
C LEU A 526 40.39 -37.82 -16.98
N LEU A 527 40.51 -36.55 -17.36
CA LEU A 527 41.80 -35.87 -17.54
C LEU A 527 42.64 -35.82 -16.26
N GLY A 528 42.00 -35.63 -15.10
CA GLY A 528 42.65 -35.72 -13.80
C GLY A 528 43.19 -37.12 -13.50
N ARG A 529 42.43 -38.17 -13.84
CA ARG A 529 42.85 -39.57 -13.59
C ARG A 529 44.00 -40.01 -14.50
N VAL A 530 44.03 -39.56 -15.76
CA VAL A 530 45.13 -39.88 -16.70
C VAL A 530 46.45 -39.23 -16.25
N ALA A 531 46.41 -38.05 -15.62
CA ALA A 531 47.61 -37.41 -15.08
C ALA A 531 48.16 -38.12 -13.83
N THR A 532 47.29 -38.64 -12.95
CA THR A 532 47.72 -39.32 -11.71
C THR A 532 48.06 -40.79 -11.92
N THR A 533 47.45 -41.49 -12.89
CA THR A 533 47.82 -42.88 -13.19
C THR A 533 49.08 -42.96 -14.05
N ALA A 534 49.36 -41.98 -14.92
CA ALA A 534 50.61 -41.96 -15.70
C ALA A 534 51.87 -41.83 -14.82
N SER A 535 51.76 -41.26 -13.61
CA SER A 535 52.86 -41.19 -12.63
C SER A 535 52.96 -42.40 -11.70
N LEU A 536 51.92 -43.23 -11.61
CA LEU A 536 51.87 -44.42 -10.74
C LEU A 536 52.28 -45.72 -11.46
N PHE A 537 52.39 -45.70 -12.79
CA PHE A 537 52.81 -46.86 -13.61
C PHE A 537 54.21 -46.71 -14.22
N LYS A 538 55.05 -45.77 -13.74
CA LYS A 538 56.44 -45.62 -14.22
C LYS A 538 57.46 -46.53 -13.51
N ASP A 539 57.09 -47.16 -12.39
CA ASP A 539 58.01 -47.93 -11.55
C ASP A 539 57.58 -49.40 -11.32
N ALA A 540 56.86 -50.02 -12.26
CA ALA A 540 56.55 -51.45 -12.19
C ALA A 540 56.82 -52.15 -13.54
N ASP A 541 58.01 -52.75 -13.65
CA ASP A 541 58.35 -53.75 -14.67
C ASP A 541 57.49 -55.00 -14.47
N ILE A 542 56.38 -55.16 -15.21
CA ILE A 542 55.77 -56.49 -15.46
C ILE A 542 55.11 -56.51 -16.85
N ASP A 543 55.66 -57.40 -17.68
CA ASP A 543 55.23 -58.05 -18.93
C ASP A 543 54.10 -57.52 -19.83
N GLN A 544 54.44 -57.53 -21.13
CA GLN A 544 53.60 -57.30 -22.29
C GLN A 544 52.52 -58.38 -22.44
N ASN A 545 51.25 -57.98 -22.38
CA ASN A 545 50.17 -58.55 -23.21
C ASN A 545 48.91 -57.67 -23.09
N MET A 546 48.83 -56.64 -23.95
CA MET A 546 47.59 -55.89 -24.19
C MET A 546 46.76 -56.61 -25.24
N VAL A 547 45.52 -56.97 -24.89
CA VAL A 547 44.44 -57.22 -25.87
C VAL A 547 43.49 -56.01 -25.83
N PRO A 548 43.14 -55.38 -26.96
CA PRO A 548 42.25 -54.23 -26.99
C PRO A 548 40.83 -54.54 -26.51
N LEU A 549 40.26 -53.62 -25.74
CA LEU A 549 38.93 -53.65 -25.13
C LEU A 549 37.79 -53.44 -26.16
N LYS A 550 37.76 -54.21 -27.25
CA LYS A 550 36.69 -54.17 -28.27
C LYS A 550 35.82 -55.43 -28.33
N ASP A 551 36.19 -56.51 -27.62
CA ASP A 551 35.52 -57.82 -27.73
C ASP A 551 34.74 -58.28 -26.49
N MET A 552 34.42 -57.39 -25.54
CA MET A 552 33.61 -57.73 -24.35
C MET A 552 32.11 -57.42 -24.47
N VAL A 553 31.56 -57.30 -25.69
CA VAL A 553 30.14 -56.92 -25.92
C VAL A 553 29.18 -58.10 -26.16
N HIS A 554 29.65 -59.35 -26.23
CA HIS A 554 28.73 -60.48 -26.42
C HIS A 554 28.97 -61.63 -25.44
N ARG A 555 28.10 -61.72 -24.41
CA ARG A 555 27.62 -62.96 -23.78
C ARG A 555 26.47 -62.63 -22.80
N ILE A 556 25.24 -62.83 -23.26
CA ILE A 556 24.05 -62.96 -22.39
C ILE A 556 23.78 -64.46 -22.26
N PRO A 557 23.73 -65.04 -21.06
CA PRO A 557 22.93 -66.24 -20.82
C PRO A 557 21.56 -65.82 -20.27
N ASP A 558 20.52 -66.25 -20.97
CA ASP A 558 19.15 -66.30 -20.47
C ASP A 558 19.10 -67.18 -19.22
N ASP A 559 18.73 -66.59 -18.07
CA ASP A 559 18.12 -67.36 -17.00
C ASP A 559 17.13 -66.48 -16.23
N ARG A 560 15.83 -66.73 -16.44
CA ARG A 560 14.76 -66.15 -15.63
C ARG A 560 14.51 -67.04 -14.43
N PRO A 561 14.38 -66.46 -13.23
CA PRO A 561 13.41 -66.96 -12.27
C PRO A 561 12.33 -65.90 -12.03
N THR A 562 11.10 -66.30 -12.33
CA THR A 562 9.88 -65.73 -11.76
C THR A 562 9.95 -65.72 -10.23
N LYS A 563 9.66 -64.58 -9.57
CA LYS A 563 8.73 -64.52 -8.42
C LYS A 563 8.47 -63.09 -7.89
N SER A 564 7.16 -62.88 -7.67
CA SER A 564 6.51 -62.07 -6.64
C SER A 564 6.83 -60.58 -6.50
N ARG A 565 5.82 -59.81 -6.90
CA ARG A 565 5.49 -58.46 -6.44
C ARG A 565 5.43 -58.41 -4.90
N THR A 566 6.28 -57.60 -4.30
CA THR A 566 6.03 -56.99 -2.99
C THR A 566 6.50 -55.55 -3.11
N GLU A 567 5.55 -54.63 -3.16
CA GLU A 567 5.77 -53.19 -3.26
C GLU A 567 6.35 -52.70 -1.91
N SER A 568 7.67 -52.68 -1.79
CA SER A 568 8.37 -51.78 -0.88
C SER A 568 8.96 -50.66 -1.72
N SER A 569 8.38 -49.46 -1.61
CA SER A 569 9.02 -48.25 -2.14
C SER A 569 10.39 -48.11 -1.45
N PRO A 570 11.51 -48.04 -2.17
CA PRO A 570 12.81 -47.84 -1.53
C PRO A 570 12.81 -46.49 -0.82
N ALA A 571 13.50 -46.43 0.32
CA ALA A 571 13.73 -45.20 1.07
C ALA A 571 14.42 -44.15 0.16
N PRO A 572 14.10 -42.85 0.32
CA PRO A 572 14.62 -41.79 -0.54
C PRO A 572 16.15 -41.63 -0.53
N SER A 573 16.86 -42.33 0.36
CA SER A 573 18.32 -42.27 0.52
C SER A 573 19.12 -43.08 -0.51
N GLU A 574 18.52 -44.04 -1.23
CA GLU A 574 19.26 -44.94 -2.15
C GLU A 574 19.01 -44.70 -3.64
N ALA A 575 18.09 -43.81 -4.01
CA ALA A 575 17.76 -43.57 -5.41
C ALA A 575 18.58 -42.42 -6.00
N ALA A 576 19.57 -42.73 -6.85
CA ALA A 576 20.13 -41.77 -7.80
C ALA A 576 18.98 -41.09 -8.56
N LEU A 577 19.04 -39.77 -8.74
CA LEU A 577 18.05 -39.07 -9.55
C LEU A 577 18.28 -39.49 -11.01
N ARG A 578 17.46 -40.42 -11.51
CA ARG A 578 17.56 -40.92 -12.89
C ARG A 578 16.91 -39.92 -13.83
N LEU A 579 17.75 -39.26 -14.62
CA LEU A 579 17.29 -38.37 -15.67
C LEU A 579 16.80 -39.19 -16.86
N ARG A 580 15.73 -38.68 -17.50
CA ARG A 580 15.11 -39.32 -18.65
C ARG A 580 15.92 -38.98 -19.90
N SER A 581 17.16 -39.43 -19.95
CA SER A 581 18.03 -39.38 -21.13
C SER A 581 18.54 -40.79 -21.46
N ASP A 582 18.91 -41.01 -22.72
CA ASP A 582 19.46 -42.27 -23.21
C ASP A 582 20.95 -42.03 -23.53
N PRO A 583 21.92 -42.53 -22.73
CA PRO A 583 21.77 -43.36 -21.53
C PRO A 583 21.38 -42.56 -20.27
N PRO A 584 20.77 -43.21 -19.25
CA PRO A 584 20.29 -42.52 -18.05
C PRO A 584 21.44 -41.99 -17.19
N ILE A 585 21.49 -40.67 -17.01
CA ILE A 585 22.48 -40.03 -16.15
C ILE A 585 22.06 -40.14 -14.69
N GLU A 586 22.91 -40.75 -13.87
CA GLU A 586 22.76 -40.83 -12.42
C GLU A 586 23.50 -39.68 -11.74
N VAL A 587 22.75 -38.77 -11.10
CA VAL A 587 23.34 -37.65 -10.35
C VAL A 587 23.58 -38.07 -8.90
N ALA A 588 24.83 -37.97 -8.45
CA ALA A 588 25.21 -38.29 -7.07
C ALA A 588 24.53 -37.35 -6.07
N ARG A 589 23.91 -37.92 -5.02
CA ARG A 589 23.34 -37.18 -3.89
C ARG A 589 24.28 -37.16 -2.70
N MET A 590 24.41 -36.02 -2.04
CA MET A 590 25.14 -35.86 -0.80
C MET A 590 24.20 -36.17 0.38
N PRO A 591 24.42 -37.26 1.13
CA PRO A 591 23.58 -37.64 2.24
C PRO A 591 23.70 -36.63 3.40
N HIS A 592 22.61 -36.46 4.13
CA HIS A 592 22.48 -35.61 5.32
C HIS A 592 22.73 -34.11 5.09
N ILE A 593 22.46 -33.62 3.87
CA ILE A 593 22.52 -32.20 3.52
C ILE A 593 21.15 -31.72 3.04
N VAL A 594 20.65 -30.64 3.63
CA VAL A 594 19.42 -29.94 3.20
C VAL A 594 19.78 -28.56 2.64
N ALA A 595 19.24 -28.21 1.48
CA ALA A 595 19.33 -26.85 0.92
C ALA A 595 17.98 -26.14 0.99
N LEU A 596 17.94 -24.96 1.60
CA LEU A 596 16.75 -24.12 1.75
C LEU A 596 16.86 -22.92 0.79
N VAL A 597 16.16 -23.00 -0.34
CA VAL A 597 16.19 -21.93 -1.34
C VAL A 597 15.00 -21.01 -1.09
N HIS A 598 15.24 -19.86 -0.47
CA HIS A 598 14.21 -18.87 -0.17
C HIS A 598 14.10 -17.82 -1.28
N SER A 599 13.04 -17.90 -2.06
CA SER A 599 12.78 -16.90 -3.10
C SER A 599 11.59 -16.05 -2.71
N ASN A 600 11.82 -14.75 -2.47
CA ASN A 600 10.73 -13.76 -2.38
C ASN A 600 10.09 -13.45 -3.74
N VAL A 601 10.52 -14.13 -4.81
CA VAL A 601 9.90 -13.96 -6.13
C VAL A 601 8.58 -14.73 -6.11
N THR A 602 7.57 -14.10 -5.51
CA THR A 602 6.17 -14.55 -5.40
C THR A 602 5.74 -15.28 -6.67
N GLN A 603 6.02 -14.70 -7.84
CA GLN A 603 5.57 -15.23 -9.13
C GLN A 603 6.30 -16.48 -9.68
N THR A 604 7.54 -16.75 -9.30
CA THR A 604 8.29 -17.93 -9.82
C THR A 604 7.85 -19.23 -9.17
N LEU A 605 7.40 -19.18 -7.92
CA LEU A 605 6.92 -20.35 -7.17
C LEU A 605 5.44 -20.66 -7.41
N HIS A 606 4.65 -19.69 -7.89
CA HIS A 606 3.25 -19.91 -8.28
C HIS A 606 3.08 -20.84 -9.50
N SER A 607 4.12 -21.02 -10.31
CA SER A 607 4.09 -21.98 -11.41
C SER A 607 4.71 -23.33 -10.97
N PRO A 608 3.98 -24.45 -11.11
CA PRO A 608 4.39 -25.79 -10.66
C PRO A 608 5.63 -26.33 -11.38
N ASN A 609 5.96 -25.80 -12.58
CA ASN A 609 7.02 -26.32 -13.46
C ASN A 609 8.23 -25.39 -13.61
N THR A 610 8.27 -24.27 -12.87
CA THR A 610 9.40 -23.34 -12.89
C THR A 610 10.18 -23.41 -11.60
N VAL A 611 11.49 -23.23 -11.70
CA VAL A 611 12.39 -23.15 -10.57
C VAL A 611 13.17 -21.83 -10.62
N PRO A 612 13.60 -21.29 -9.46
CA PRO A 612 14.43 -20.09 -9.43
C PRO A 612 15.69 -20.27 -10.28
N HIS A 613 16.11 -19.24 -11.02
CA HIS A 613 17.29 -19.31 -11.87
C HIS A 613 18.57 -19.62 -11.08
N ILE A 614 18.64 -19.19 -9.82
CA ILE A 614 19.72 -19.56 -8.91
C ILE A 614 19.85 -21.08 -8.71
N LEU A 615 18.77 -21.87 -8.78
CA LEU A 615 18.87 -23.32 -8.67
C LEU A 615 19.75 -23.88 -9.79
N THR A 616 19.58 -23.42 -11.03
CA THR A 616 20.44 -23.82 -12.15
C THR A 616 21.91 -23.47 -11.91
N ARG A 617 22.19 -22.28 -11.33
CA ARG A 617 23.57 -21.91 -10.98
C ARG A 617 24.16 -22.79 -9.88
N LEU A 618 23.40 -23.08 -8.82
CA LEU A 618 23.85 -23.97 -7.75
C LEU A 618 24.17 -25.34 -8.30
N LEU A 619 23.28 -25.89 -9.12
CA LEU A 619 23.45 -27.19 -9.74
C LEU A 619 24.65 -27.26 -10.68
N ASN A 620 25.00 -26.15 -11.33
CA ASN A 620 26.20 -26.07 -12.17
C ASN A 620 27.50 -25.90 -11.37
N VAL A 621 27.42 -25.45 -10.11
CA VAL A 621 28.58 -25.19 -9.25
C VAL A 621 28.88 -26.35 -8.32
N PHE A 622 27.85 -27.06 -7.82
CA PHE A 622 28.05 -28.15 -6.88
C PHE A 622 28.37 -29.47 -7.60
N PRO A 623 29.37 -30.24 -7.12
CA PRO A 623 29.73 -31.54 -7.69
C PRO A 623 28.70 -32.64 -7.40
N GLY A 624 27.68 -32.38 -6.59
CA GLY A 624 26.60 -33.31 -6.25
C GLY A 624 25.37 -32.60 -5.67
N LEU A 625 24.21 -33.24 -5.76
CA LEU A 625 22.93 -32.72 -5.28
C LEU A 625 22.75 -32.94 -3.77
N PRO A 626 22.29 -31.97 -2.97
CA PRO A 626 21.82 -32.23 -1.61
C PRO A 626 20.74 -33.33 -1.57
N GLU A 627 20.67 -34.09 -0.48
CA GLU A 627 19.65 -35.13 -0.26
C GLU A 627 18.22 -34.54 -0.34
N TYR A 628 18.03 -33.36 0.28
CA TYR A 628 16.79 -32.61 0.29
C TYR A 628 16.99 -31.18 -0.21
N ILE A 629 16.16 -30.73 -1.16
CA ILE A 629 16.11 -29.34 -1.61
C ILE A 629 14.69 -28.81 -1.37
N VAL A 630 14.58 -27.74 -0.59
CA VAL A 630 13.30 -27.12 -0.27
C VAL A 630 13.23 -25.73 -0.88
N LEU A 631 12.27 -25.53 -1.78
CA LEU A 631 11.96 -24.24 -2.39
C LEU A 631 10.93 -23.51 -1.52
N ILE A 632 11.36 -22.46 -0.82
CA ILE A 632 10.53 -21.71 0.13
C ILE A 632 10.01 -20.44 -0.54
N GLY A 633 8.69 -20.27 -0.54
CA GLY A 633 8.00 -19.02 -0.87
C GLY A 633 7.33 -18.42 0.35
N SER A 634 7.45 -17.12 0.54
CA SER A 634 6.75 -16.40 1.60
C SER A 634 5.43 -15.79 1.08
N ARG A 635 4.38 -15.84 1.90
CA ARG A 635 3.14 -15.10 1.70
C ARG A 635 2.77 -14.34 2.96
N VAL A 636 2.36 -13.10 2.78
CA VAL A 636 1.76 -12.30 3.86
C VAL A 636 0.25 -12.43 3.75
N SER A 637 -0.41 -12.79 4.85
CA SER A 637 -1.87 -12.89 4.95
C SER A 637 -2.46 -11.61 5.55
N ASP A 638 -3.73 -11.37 5.26
CA ASP A 638 -4.54 -10.27 5.83
C ASP A 638 -4.83 -10.46 7.35
N LYS A 639 -4.46 -11.61 7.93
CA LYS A 639 -4.57 -11.87 9.38
C LYS A 639 -3.35 -11.28 10.12
N PRO A 640 -3.52 -10.72 11.34
CA PRO A 640 -2.42 -10.09 12.08
C PRO A 640 -1.34 -11.09 12.46
N PHE A 641 -1.76 -12.25 12.98
CA PHE A 641 -0.89 -13.35 13.37
C PHE A 641 -1.47 -14.65 12.80
N ILE A 642 -0.61 -15.55 12.35
CA ILE A 642 -0.99 -16.90 11.93
C ILE A 642 -0.41 -17.89 12.93
N ALA A 643 -1.21 -18.84 13.41
CA ALA A 643 -0.74 -19.88 14.32
C ALA A 643 0.32 -20.75 13.64
N ASP A 644 1.41 -21.07 14.35
CA ASP A 644 2.62 -21.70 13.79
C ASP A 644 2.32 -22.97 12.97
N GLU A 645 1.42 -23.83 13.45
CA GLU A 645 1.00 -25.07 12.78
C GLU A 645 0.37 -24.87 11.38
N SER A 646 -0.14 -23.66 11.10
CA SER A 646 -0.78 -23.29 9.81
C SER A 646 0.09 -22.34 8.98
N ARG A 647 1.28 -22.00 9.48
CA ARG A 647 2.24 -21.13 8.77
C ARG A 647 2.97 -21.88 7.69
N VAL A 648 3.22 -23.19 7.83
CA VAL A 648 4.09 -23.93 6.92
C VAL A 648 3.31 -25.00 6.18
N ASN A 649 3.26 -24.90 4.85
CA ASN A 649 2.71 -25.95 3.99
C ASN A 649 3.82 -26.50 3.08
N VAL A 650 4.14 -27.78 3.22
CA VAL A 650 5.17 -28.47 2.42
C VAL A 650 4.54 -29.52 1.52
N HIS A 651 4.98 -29.56 0.26
CA HIS A 651 4.58 -30.57 -0.72
C HIS A 651 5.80 -31.12 -1.47
N ALA A 652 5.90 -32.44 -1.54
CA ALA A 652 6.91 -33.12 -2.36
C ALA A 652 6.60 -32.97 -3.86
N MET A 653 7.64 -32.74 -4.67
CA MET A 653 7.49 -32.64 -6.12
C MET A 653 7.43 -34.04 -6.74
N ARG A 654 6.27 -34.43 -7.29
CA ARG A 654 6.02 -35.79 -7.82
C ARG A 654 7.04 -36.28 -8.84
N ASN A 655 7.59 -35.37 -9.66
CA ASN A 655 8.53 -35.71 -10.73
C ASN A 655 10.01 -35.54 -10.33
N MET A 656 10.30 -35.18 -9.07
CA MET A 656 11.67 -34.94 -8.59
C MET A 656 11.82 -35.45 -7.14
N PRO A 657 12.33 -36.68 -6.94
CA PRO A 657 12.56 -37.20 -5.59
C PRO A 657 13.50 -36.27 -4.80
N GLY A 658 13.27 -36.07 -3.49
CA GLY A 658 14.05 -35.16 -2.64
C GLY A 658 13.87 -33.65 -2.88
N PHE A 659 13.03 -33.23 -3.85
CA PHE A 659 12.64 -31.83 -4.00
C PHE A 659 11.29 -31.55 -3.33
N TYR A 660 11.24 -30.50 -2.52
CA TYR A 660 10.07 -30.08 -1.77
C TYR A 660 9.77 -28.61 -2.06
N ARG A 661 8.49 -28.27 -2.13
CA ARG A 661 8.01 -26.88 -2.16
C ARG A 661 7.38 -26.55 -0.83
N CYS A 662 7.76 -25.42 -0.27
CA CYS A 662 7.28 -24.93 1.00
C CYS A 662 6.68 -23.54 0.81
N VAL A 663 5.46 -23.32 1.29
CA VAL A 663 4.85 -22.00 1.40
C VAL A 663 4.80 -21.64 2.88
N VAL A 664 5.47 -20.54 3.24
CA VAL A 664 5.45 -19.98 4.59
C VAL A 664 4.49 -18.79 4.60
N ARG A 665 3.41 -18.89 5.37
CA ARG A 665 2.46 -17.81 5.63
C ARG A 665 2.89 -17.04 6.88
N SER A 666 2.90 -15.72 6.76
CA SER A 666 3.13 -14.80 7.88
C SER A 666 1.93 -13.87 7.97
N GLY A 667 1.45 -13.58 9.17
CA GLY A 667 0.51 -12.49 9.37
C GLY A 667 1.16 -11.14 9.07
N PHE A 668 0.36 -10.11 8.83
CA PHE A 668 0.91 -8.77 8.53
C PHE A 668 1.67 -8.12 9.70
N MET A 669 1.53 -8.66 10.93
CA MET A 669 2.35 -8.29 12.09
C MET A 669 3.51 -9.24 12.36
N ASP A 670 3.57 -10.40 11.68
CA ASP A 670 4.63 -11.38 11.85
C ASP A 670 5.91 -10.94 11.12
N SER A 671 7.07 -11.20 11.73
CA SER A 671 8.34 -11.08 11.02
C SER A 671 8.38 -12.16 9.94
N GLY A 672 8.29 -11.76 8.66
CA GLY A 672 8.37 -12.68 7.52
C GLY A 672 9.74 -13.35 7.31
N ASN A 673 10.64 -13.25 8.29
CA ASN A 673 11.94 -13.89 8.28
C ASN A 673 11.80 -15.38 8.66
N LEU A 674 12.60 -16.24 8.03
CA LEU A 674 12.75 -17.63 8.43
C LEU A 674 13.44 -17.70 9.80
N ASN A 675 12.66 -17.91 10.86
CA ASN A 675 13.18 -18.13 12.21
C ASN A 675 13.57 -19.61 12.40
N ASP A 676 14.47 -19.89 13.36
CA ASP A 676 14.95 -21.26 13.66
C ASP A 676 13.82 -22.22 14.09
N THR A 677 12.69 -21.70 14.55
CA THR A 677 11.47 -22.48 14.82
C THR A 677 10.78 -22.96 13.53
N LEU A 678 10.59 -22.06 12.56
CA LEU A 678 10.00 -22.38 11.26
C LEU A 678 10.89 -23.34 10.45
N VAL A 679 12.21 -23.16 10.52
CA VAL A 679 13.16 -24.07 9.87
C VAL A 679 13.04 -25.49 10.45
N ARG A 680 12.93 -25.62 11.78
CA ARG A 680 12.71 -26.92 12.45
C ARG A 680 11.38 -27.56 12.03
N GLU A 681 10.33 -26.77 11.91
CA GLU A 681 9.01 -27.26 11.46
C GLU A 681 9.04 -27.75 10.00
N ILE A 682 9.72 -27.02 9.11
CA ILE A 682 9.95 -27.45 7.72
C ILE A 682 10.71 -28.79 7.68
N LEU A 683 11.79 -28.92 8.46
CA LEU A 683 12.58 -30.16 8.52
C LEU A 683 11.76 -31.34 9.05
N ARG A 684 10.92 -31.11 10.06
CA ARG A 684 9.98 -32.11 10.61
C ARG A 684 8.97 -32.57 9.57
N LEU A 685 8.35 -31.65 8.83
CA LEU A 685 7.37 -31.98 7.79
C LEU A 685 7.96 -32.77 6.61
N ILE A 686 9.27 -32.66 6.38
CA ILE A 686 10.01 -33.38 5.34
C ILE A 686 10.52 -34.75 5.84
N GLY A 687 10.49 -35.01 7.15
CA GLY A 687 11.06 -36.21 7.75
C GLY A 687 12.59 -36.17 7.90
N ALA A 688 13.17 -34.97 7.92
CA ALA A 688 14.61 -34.73 7.90
C ALA A 688 15.17 -34.23 9.26
N GLU A 689 14.64 -34.74 10.37
CA GLU A 689 14.98 -34.26 11.73
C GLU A 689 16.43 -34.58 12.18
N GLY A 690 17.15 -35.47 11.48
CA GLY A 690 18.51 -35.91 11.81
C GLY A 690 19.66 -35.32 10.97
N VAL A 691 19.39 -34.28 10.16
CA VAL A 691 20.34 -33.72 9.20
C VAL A 691 21.39 -32.83 9.89
N LYS A 692 22.69 -33.09 9.64
CA LYS A 692 23.81 -32.38 10.28
C LYS A 692 24.22 -31.08 9.58
N GLY A 693 23.77 -30.82 8.34
CA GLY A 693 24.11 -29.63 7.58
C GLY A 693 22.92 -29.01 6.86
N VAL A 694 22.50 -27.81 7.31
CA VAL A 694 21.63 -26.91 6.52
C VAL A 694 22.57 -26.03 5.68
N CYS A 695 22.72 -26.37 4.40
CA CYS A 695 23.86 -25.88 3.63
C CYS A 695 23.69 -24.42 3.23
N HIS A 696 22.50 -23.97 2.82
CA HIS A 696 22.35 -22.62 2.29
C HIS A 696 20.94 -22.06 2.48
N VAL A 697 20.85 -20.83 3.01
CA VAL A 697 19.70 -19.93 2.85
C VAL A 697 20.06 -18.97 1.73
N ILE A 698 19.44 -19.16 0.58
CA ILE A 698 19.59 -18.25 -0.55
C ILE A 698 18.42 -17.32 -0.49
N GLU A 699 18.67 -16.01 -0.37
CA GLU A 699 17.62 -14.99 -0.33
C GLU A 699 17.82 -14.02 -1.50
N ASN A 700 16.79 -13.82 -2.33
CA ASN A 700 16.81 -12.86 -3.45
C ASN A 700 18.02 -13.02 -4.40
N GLU A 701 18.32 -14.26 -4.78
CA GLU A 701 19.47 -14.63 -5.62
C GLU A 701 20.87 -14.33 -5.02
N ARG A 702 20.95 -14.09 -3.70
CA ARG A 702 22.21 -13.95 -2.98
C ARG A 702 22.37 -15.09 -1.97
N VAL A 703 23.56 -15.65 -1.90
CA VAL A 703 23.93 -16.62 -0.86
C VAL A 703 24.11 -15.83 0.44
N CYS A 704 23.20 -16.02 1.40
CA CYS A 704 23.33 -15.39 2.71
C CYS A 704 24.15 -16.30 3.62
N ALA A 705 25.31 -15.82 4.08
CA ALA A 705 26.11 -16.47 5.10
C ALA A 705 25.83 -15.82 6.46
N ARG A 706 25.65 -16.64 7.52
CA ARG A 706 25.53 -16.16 8.90
C ARG A 706 26.92 -15.67 9.32
N ARG A 707 27.09 -14.35 9.52
CA ARG A 707 28.39 -13.78 9.93
C ARG A 707 28.62 -14.13 11.41
N GLN A 708 29.81 -14.64 11.74
CA GLN A 708 30.24 -14.72 13.14
C GLN A 708 30.71 -13.34 13.58
N ALA A 709 30.22 -12.88 14.74
CA ALA A 709 30.58 -11.59 15.32
C ALA A 709 32.08 -11.53 15.67
N PHE A 710 32.69 -10.36 15.48
CA PHE A 710 34.09 -10.08 15.84
C PHE A 710 34.22 -9.97 17.37
N VAL A 711 35.01 -10.86 17.98
CA VAL A 711 35.28 -10.86 19.42
C VAL A 711 36.55 -10.05 19.67
N GLY A 712 36.41 -8.77 20.01
CA GLY A 712 37.54 -7.87 20.30
C GLY A 712 37.29 -6.88 21.44
N PRO A 713 38.36 -6.33 22.06
CA PRO A 713 38.30 -5.51 23.28
C PRO A 713 37.67 -4.11 23.11
N LEU A 714 37.42 -3.65 21.88
CA LEU A 714 36.84 -2.33 21.55
C LEU A 714 35.30 -2.33 21.45
N ARG A 715 34.63 -3.34 22.02
CA ARG A 715 33.18 -3.61 21.89
C ARG A 715 32.27 -2.46 22.34
N PHE A 716 32.72 -1.62 23.29
CA PHE A 716 31.94 -0.51 23.83
C PHE A 716 31.88 0.70 22.89
N LEU A 717 33.02 1.07 22.29
CA LEU A 717 33.11 2.18 21.33
C LEU A 717 32.35 1.86 20.03
N TRP A 718 32.41 0.60 19.59
CA TRP A 718 31.64 0.14 18.44
C TRP A 718 30.13 0.15 18.71
N ARG A 719 29.65 -0.30 19.90
CA ARG A 719 28.23 -0.20 20.29
C ARG A 719 27.71 1.23 20.37
N GLY A 720 28.54 2.18 20.77
CA GLY A 720 28.19 3.60 20.79
C GLY A 720 28.03 4.16 19.37
N ALA A 721 29.01 3.89 18.49
CA ALA A 721 28.96 4.26 17.09
C ALA A 721 27.85 3.53 16.32
N GLU A 722 27.57 2.28 16.65
CA GLU A 722 26.54 1.44 16.04
C GLU A 722 25.15 1.81 16.56
N SER A 723 24.99 2.24 17.81
CA SER A 723 23.74 2.83 18.31
C SER A 723 23.47 4.21 17.72
N LEU A 724 24.50 5.05 17.54
CA LEU A 724 24.35 6.36 16.89
C LEU A 724 24.10 6.21 15.38
N ARG A 725 24.79 5.26 14.75
CA ARG A 725 24.57 4.87 13.36
C ARG A 725 23.22 4.21 13.19
N ALA A 726 22.77 3.31 14.06
CA ALA A 726 21.44 2.71 14.04
C ALA A 726 20.35 3.74 14.36
N PHE A 727 20.58 4.72 15.23
CA PHE A 727 19.63 5.80 15.44
C PHE A 727 19.55 6.72 14.20
N GLY A 728 20.69 7.12 13.64
CA GLY A 728 20.76 7.95 12.42
C GLY A 728 20.27 7.21 11.17
N ILE A 729 20.59 5.92 11.04
CA ILE A 729 20.10 5.04 9.99
C ILE A 729 18.64 4.69 10.29
N GLU A 730 18.30 3.88 11.29
CA GLU A 730 16.92 3.44 11.53
C GLU A 730 15.85 4.52 11.75
N GLN A 731 16.19 5.71 12.27
CA GLN A 731 15.21 6.79 12.50
C GLN A 731 15.28 7.94 11.49
N VAL A 732 16.42 8.18 10.83
CA VAL A 732 16.62 9.34 9.91
C VAL A 732 16.92 8.92 8.45
N PHE A 733 17.73 7.87 8.19
CA PHE A 733 18.19 7.46 6.84
C PHE A 733 17.72 6.08 6.32
N SER A 734 17.17 5.23 7.19
CA SER A 734 16.53 3.93 6.93
C SER A 734 15.41 3.97 5.88
N PRO A 735 14.73 5.10 5.64
CA PRO A 735 13.91 5.29 4.46
C PRO A 735 14.62 5.04 3.12
N LEU A 736 15.86 5.51 3.02
CA LEU A 736 16.67 5.51 1.81
C LEU A 736 17.52 4.23 1.70
N ASP A 737 17.84 3.57 2.81
CA ASP A 737 18.61 2.31 2.77
C ASP A 737 17.89 1.17 2.06
N ARG A 738 16.55 1.15 1.95
CA ARG A 738 15.87 0.19 1.05
C ARG A 738 15.93 0.59 -0.42
N VAL A 739 16.08 1.88 -0.71
CA VAL A 739 16.24 2.41 -2.07
C VAL A 739 17.70 2.25 -2.52
N PHE A 740 18.67 2.28 -1.60
CA PHE A 740 20.11 2.34 -1.88
C PHE A 740 20.99 1.20 -1.30
N GLU A 741 20.54 0.34 -0.39
CA GLU A 741 21.35 -0.74 0.21
C GLU A 741 20.69 -2.13 0.04
N ARG A 742 21.38 -3.14 -0.51
CA ARG A 742 22.38 -3.97 0.20
C ARG A 742 21.93 -4.29 1.64
N LYS A 743 21.01 -5.25 1.78
CA LYS A 743 20.67 -5.90 3.07
C LYS A 743 21.94 -6.18 3.91
N HIS A 744 22.19 -5.36 4.91
CA HIS A 744 22.91 -5.80 6.10
C HIS A 744 21.92 -6.59 6.96
N ILE A 745 22.24 -7.85 7.18
CA ILE A 745 21.45 -8.78 8.00
C ILE A 745 21.90 -8.58 9.45
N GLU A 746 20.97 -8.15 10.30
CA GLU A 746 21.15 -8.06 11.75
C GLU A 746 20.96 -9.42 12.42
N GLU A 747 21.78 -9.64 13.45
CA GLU A 747 21.95 -10.88 14.19
C GLU A 747 20.82 -11.12 15.21
N ALA A 748 20.31 -12.35 15.25
CA ALA A 748 19.67 -12.93 16.44
C ALA A 748 20.28 -14.32 16.68
N ASP A 749 21.03 -14.48 17.77
CA ASP A 749 20.53 -15.12 18.99
C ASP A 749 21.58 -15.05 20.12
N LYS A 750 21.09 -14.90 21.36
CA LYS A 750 21.79 -15.22 22.60
C LYS A 750 20.99 -16.38 23.20
N ASP A 751 21.29 -17.62 22.83
CA ASP A 751 21.14 -18.76 23.72
C ASP A 751 21.83 -19.98 23.10
N GLY A 752 22.77 -20.54 23.86
CA GLY A 752 23.65 -21.63 23.44
C GLY A 752 22.93 -22.98 23.39
N SER A 753 22.07 -23.18 22.39
CA SER A 753 21.52 -24.51 22.09
C SER A 753 21.46 -24.81 20.59
N GLY A 754 22.60 -25.29 20.07
CA GLY A 754 22.69 -26.42 19.15
C GLY A 754 22.00 -26.34 17.78
N PHE A 755 22.64 -25.66 16.83
CA PHE A 755 22.81 -26.15 15.45
C PHE A 755 24.17 -25.66 14.94
N ASP A 756 25.10 -26.58 14.73
CA ASP A 756 26.45 -26.28 14.22
C ASP A 756 26.35 -26.14 12.69
N VAL A 757 25.89 -24.97 12.23
CA VAL A 757 25.83 -24.66 10.79
C VAL A 757 27.26 -24.50 10.28
N ARG A 758 27.85 -25.58 9.78
CA ARG A 758 29.13 -25.52 9.05
C ARG A 758 28.90 -24.83 7.71
N VAL A 759 29.33 -23.57 7.62
CA VAL A 759 29.25 -22.76 6.42
C VAL A 759 30.23 -23.32 5.38
N LEU A 760 29.72 -23.88 4.27
CA LEU A 760 30.52 -24.23 3.10
C LEU A 760 30.54 -23.02 2.16
N TYR A 761 31.70 -22.45 1.90
CA TYR A 761 31.81 -21.33 0.97
C TYR A 761 32.43 -21.80 -0.36
N VAL A 762 31.95 -21.24 -1.48
CA VAL A 762 32.56 -21.46 -2.80
C VAL A 762 32.69 -20.11 -3.55
N GLY A 763 33.97 -19.73 -3.75
CA GLY A 763 34.59 -18.49 -4.27
C GLY A 763 33.86 -17.63 -5.32
N ALA A 764 33.93 -16.29 -5.27
CA ALA A 764 35.12 -15.47 -5.00
C ALA A 764 35.34 -14.94 -3.57
N ILE A 765 34.54 -15.38 -2.59
CA ILE A 765 34.95 -15.28 -1.18
C ILE A 765 34.75 -16.66 -0.56
N VAL A 766 35.90 -17.25 -0.20
CA VAL A 766 36.15 -18.49 0.55
C VAL A 766 36.16 -19.81 -0.26
N ARG A 767 37.20 -20.59 0.05
CA ARG A 767 37.61 -21.89 -0.49
C ARG A 767 37.27 -23.00 0.52
N LEU A 768 37.04 -24.19 -0.02
CA LEU A 768 36.72 -25.48 0.60
C LEU A 768 37.47 -25.80 1.90
#